data_AF-B6G0P3-F1
#
_entry.id   AF-B6G0P3-F1
#
_cell.length_a   1.000
_cell.length_b   1.000
_cell.length_c   1.000
_cell.angle_alpha   90.00
_cell.angle_beta   90.00
_cell.angle_gamma   90.00
#
_symmetry.space_group_name_H-M   'P 1'
#
loop_
_entity.id
_entity.type
_entity.pdbx_description
1 polymer ?
#
loop_
_entity_poly.entity_id
_entity_poly.type
_entity_poly.pdbx_seq_one_letter_code
_entity_poly.pdbx_strand_id
1 'polypeptide(L)'
;MGRFRKAIATMLVACMTMVTPASLGMTKVSANEANKTKMSVYSIDAGRKFFSVNQIKEIIDTANKTGYTHVQLLFGNDGLRLVLDDMTITANGKTYASDDVKEAIKSGTKKYYDDPNGTVLTQKDMEAILAHAKSKNVKIIPVISSPGHMDAILNTMEALGIENPKFNYQGTVSKTTLDLNNAKAVEFTKELVEKYAKYFNGKVEYFNFGADEYANDATYHGPSKKSGFLVLQEEKLYDDFIKYINEISAMVKENNMKPICFNDGIYYNQDEKNGTVDTDITVAYWTPGFDRYSPAPAKYLIEKGFKILNTNDNWYYVVGRNGEGWWYGSAMATDSMKKFKFNRVVGTADNEKPLPIVGSMACTWCDEPQKEYKPEIVKGLMELFANQNKDYIYPKANYAKVEDAIKKAPKDLTKYTEETAYNLNRAIASVTYGEKLADQAKVDAMANEITKATANLKVATSKKKKSAIFSIDAGRKYFSKDQLIEIIEKAHRNGYTDVQLILGNDGLRFALDNMDIKVNGKTYKSEDVKKAITKGNDIYYKDPNGDYLTEAEMDEILTVAKRLGMGVIPVINSPGHMDGILNAMEALGIKNPQYSHNGKKSTRTIDLNNKEAIEFNKELVKKYATYFAKKGSKIFNFGCDEYANDIDSSEEGYYNGWSRLQGEGMYPKFVTYVNDLSKVIKDAGMKPMCFNDGIYYNKKDEYGKFDKDIIISYWTAGWWEFYTAPAAYLYDKGHQIVNLNDGWYWVLGSYKNEANKLPYKYEDAMANIEKFDFNKVAGDSLGVPTIASMQAVWCDDPAQKHEMDKVMNLMDAYSAKHTGYLKRPGMKVNVAERIEGETRYETSLEVSKKAFSKSEKAYLVSGEKFPDALSAASLTSEGNGPILLVNDKTIDKVLAEVDRLNAKEIVLVGGGSISASNKNKVKEFAKSHSATVSELAGKDRFDTAVKVANKTITTLGNKGKVIIADGRNYPDAVSIAPYASKEGIPVLLANGNNVSKEVKDFLAKNNIKEAIIVGGDKAVGKDVEKLFKKVDRISGANRYETSAKIAEKFFASTDGIFMASGEAFADSLSVSYYASQKNTPVVLTIPNRLHDNTRKYMENNKYKNYYVIGGEAAVTSNIFR
;
A
#
# COMPACT_ATOMS: atom_id res chain seq x y z
N MET A 1 -26.96 25.88 -21.03
CA MET A 1 -25.49 25.70 -21.13
C MET A 1 -24.65 26.59 -20.20
N GLY A 2 -25.18 27.64 -19.55
CA GLY A 2 -24.40 28.50 -18.61
C GLY A 2 -24.34 28.06 -17.14
N ARG A 3 -25.26 27.20 -16.65
CA ARG A 3 -25.27 26.72 -15.25
C ARG A 3 -24.55 25.37 -15.03
N PHE A 4 -24.24 24.65 -16.11
CA PHE A 4 -23.55 23.35 -16.07
C PHE A 4 -22.01 23.46 -16.00
N ARG A 5 -21.45 24.63 -16.36
CA ARG A 5 -19.99 24.88 -16.31
C ARG A 5 -19.47 25.31 -14.93
N LYS A 6 -20.34 25.80 -14.02
CA LYS A 6 -19.95 26.19 -12.65
C LYS A 6 -19.86 25.02 -11.66
N ALA A 7 -20.51 23.89 -11.95
CA ALA A 7 -20.41 22.67 -11.15
C ALA A 7 -19.14 21.84 -11.46
N ILE A 8 -18.62 21.94 -12.69
CA ILE A 8 -17.47 21.16 -13.17
C ILE A 8 -16.13 21.80 -12.74
N ALA A 9 -16.06 23.13 -12.60
CA ALA A 9 -14.86 23.80 -12.09
C ALA A 9 -14.62 23.53 -10.59
N THR A 10 -15.68 23.33 -9.80
CA THR A 10 -15.58 23.00 -8.37
C THR A 10 -15.20 21.53 -8.13
N MET A 11 -15.48 20.62 -9.08
CA MET A 11 -15.09 19.21 -8.99
C MET A 11 -13.63 18.94 -9.40
N LEU A 12 -13.09 19.73 -10.34
CA LEU A 12 -11.73 19.54 -10.86
C LEU A 12 -10.62 20.09 -9.94
N VAL A 13 -10.91 21.10 -9.11
CA VAL A 13 -9.96 21.58 -8.08
C VAL A 13 -9.95 20.68 -6.84
N ALA A 14 -11.03 19.92 -6.59
CA ALA A 14 -11.11 18.96 -5.48
C ALA A 14 -10.35 17.64 -5.73
N CYS A 15 -9.97 17.33 -6.99
CA CYS A 15 -9.24 16.10 -7.33
C CYS A 15 -7.71 16.24 -7.30
N MET A 16 -7.15 17.45 -7.17
CA MET A 16 -5.69 17.67 -7.14
C MET A 16 -5.11 18.03 -5.76
N THR A 17 -5.93 18.10 -4.71
CA THR A 17 -5.47 18.41 -3.34
C THR A 17 -5.80 17.35 -2.28
N MET A 18 -6.25 16.16 -2.68
CA MET A 18 -6.41 15.02 -1.76
C MET A 18 -5.27 14.01 -1.87
N VAL A 19 -4.05 14.48 -1.64
CA VAL A 19 -3.06 13.69 -0.91
C VAL A 19 -3.23 14.09 0.56
N THR A 20 -4.27 13.58 1.21
CA THR A 20 -4.33 13.64 2.67
C THR A 20 -3.34 12.62 3.23
N PRO A 21 -2.65 12.89 4.34
CA PRO A 21 -1.80 11.92 5.01
C PRO A 21 -2.68 10.88 5.73
N ALA A 22 -3.38 10.04 4.97
CA ALA A 22 -4.01 8.81 5.44
C ALA A 22 -3.00 7.65 5.51
N SER A 23 -1.71 7.91 5.21
CA SER A 23 -0.59 6.97 5.34
C SER A 23 0.05 6.94 6.73
N LEU A 24 -0.48 7.69 7.71
CA LEU A 24 -0.13 7.55 9.12
C LEU A 24 -1.41 7.21 9.88
N GLY A 25 -1.46 6.00 10.46
CA GLY A 25 -2.59 5.49 11.22
C GLY A 25 -2.84 6.28 12.51
N MET A 26 -3.42 7.48 12.39
CA MET A 26 -4.03 8.19 13.50
C MET A 26 -5.53 7.87 13.49
N THR A 27 -5.92 6.98 14.39
CA THR A 27 -7.30 6.77 14.83
C THR A 27 -7.98 8.12 15.04
N LYS A 28 -9.24 8.26 14.59
CA LYS A 28 -10.11 9.38 14.98
C LYS A 28 -10.19 9.40 16.51
N VAL A 29 -9.34 10.23 17.10
CA VAL A 29 -9.33 10.55 18.53
C VAL A 29 -10.74 11.03 18.87
N SER A 30 -11.43 10.34 19.78
CA SER A 30 -12.77 10.77 20.20
C SER A 30 -12.70 12.21 20.72
N ALA A 31 -13.79 12.99 20.61
CA ALA A 31 -13.80 14.38 21.09
C ALA A 31 -13.35 14.50 22.57
N ASN A 32 -13.59 13.46 23.37
CA ASN A 32 -13.08 13.36 24.74
C ASN A 32 -11.56 13.11 24.83
N GLU A 33 -10.95 12.33 23.95
CA GLU A 33 -9.49 12.15 23.91
C GLU A 33 -8.75 13.37 23.37
N ALA A 34 -9.36 14.12 22.44
CA ALA A 34 -8.77 15.34 21.88
C ALA A 34 -8.69 16.49 22.91
N ASN A 35 -9.59 16.49 23.89
CA ASN A 35 -9.58 17.43 25.02
C ASN A 35 -8.47 17.11 26.03
N LYS A 36 -8.10 15.83 26.17
CA LYS A 36 -7.14 15.37 27.19
C LYS A 36 -5.68 15.77 26.92
N THR A 37 -5.35 16.21 25.69
CA THR A 37 -3.98 16.57 25.26
C THR A 37 -3.73 18.07 25.11
N LYS A 38 -4.73 18.94 25.31
CA LYS A 38 -4.58 20.40 25.16
C LYS A 38 -3.63 21.00 26.19
N MET A 39 -2.93 22.08 25.80
CA MET A 39 -2.14 22.91 26.72
C MET A 39 -3.09 23.74 27.59
N SER A 40 -2.78 23.80 28.87
CA SER A 40 -3.37 24.70 29.87
C SER A 40 -2.24 25.50 30.49
N VAL A 41 -2.22 26.80 30.23
CA VAL A 41 -1.11 27.69 30.55
C VAL A 41 -1.59 28.78 31.51
N TYR A 42 -0.75 29.12 32.49
CA TYR A 42 -0.91 30.35 33.25
C TYR A 42 0.31 31.24 33.06
N SER A 43 0.11 32.49 32.67
CA SER A 43 1.19 33.44 32.35
C SER A 43 1.34 34.48 33.45
N ILE A 44 2.59 34.82 33.79
CA ILE A 44 2.95 35.89 34.74
C ILE A 44 3.96 36.84 34.11
N ASP A 45 3.69 38.14 34.20
CA ASP A 45 4.58 39.20 33.75
C ASP A 45 5.68 39.48 34.78
N ALA A 46 6.77 38.73 34.69
CA ALA A 46 7.99 38.91 35.47
C ALA A 46 9.05 39.76 34.75
N GLY A 47 8.66 40.47 33.68
CA GLY A 47 9.52 41.38 32.93
C GLY A 47 9.36 42.79 33.46
N ARG A 48 8.11 43.28 33.54
CA ARG A 48 7.84 44.61 34.11
C ARG A 48 8.13 44.67 35.59
N LYS A 49 7.69 43.66 36.35
CA LYS A 49 7.82 43.55 37.81
C LYS A 49 8.74 42.41 38.23
N PHE A 50 9.52 42.60 39.29
CA PHE A 50 10.36 41.51 39.81
C PHE A 50 9.54 40.50 40.63
N PHE A 51 9.76 39.22 40.36
CA PHE A 51 9.25 38.10 41.15
C PHE A 51 10.40 37.27 41.68
N SER A 52 10.39 37.00 42.98
CA SER A 52 11.38 36.12 43.61
C SER A 52 11.20 34.66 43.17
N VAL A 53 12.27 33.86 43.29
CA VAL A 53 12.24 32.40 43.04
C VAL A 53 11.12 31.71 43.81
N ASN A 54 10.87 32.12 45.05
CA ASN A 54 9.83 31.50 45.89
C ASN A 54 8.41 31.80 45.37
N GLN A 55 8.15 33.04 44.93
CA GLN A 55 6.85 33.40 44.34
C GLN A 55 6.60 32.62 43.04
N ILE A 56 7.63 32.46 42.19
CA ILE A 56 7.52 31.65 40.96
C ILE A 56 7.26 30.18 41.30
N LYS A 57 7.94 29.62 42.32
CA LYS A 57 7.68 28.25 42.78
C LYS A 57 6.27 28.05 43.32
N GLU A 58 5.70 29.03 44.02
CA GLU A 58 4.32 28.97 44.50
C GLU A 58 3.29 28.96 43.34
N ILE A 59 3.55 29.72 42.28
CA ILE A 59 2.74 29.68 41.05
C ILE A 59 2.82 28.29 40.41
N ILE A 60 4.02 27.71 40.31
CA ILE A 60 4.23 26.35 39.79
C ILE A 60 3.52 25.29 40.64
N ASP A 61 3.58 25.42 41.97
CA ASP A 61 2.90 24.50 42.88
C ASP A 61 1.37 24.59 42.73
N THR A 62 0.84 25.81 42.55
CA THR A 62 -0.57 26.03 42.27
C THR A 62 -0.97 25.44 40.92
N ALA A 63 -0.15 25.61 39.88
CA ALA A 63 -0.34 25.02 38.56
C ALA A 63 -0.41 23.49 38.63
N ASN A 64 0.52 22.85 39.34
CA ASN A 64 0.51 21.40 39.54
C ASN A 64 -0.73 20.91 40.31
N LYS A 65 -1.06 21.57 41.42
CA LYS A 65 -2.21 21.21 42.27
C LYS A 65 -3.53 21.22 41.49
N THR A 66 -3.68 22.20 40.60
CA THR A 66 -4.92 22.41 39.84
C THR A 66 -4.95 21.65 38.52
N GLY A 67 -3.79 21.27 37.96
CA GLY A 67 -3.70 20.49 36.73
C GLY A 67 -3.35 21.30 35.48
N TYR A 68 -2.75 22.49 35.65
CA TYR A 68 -2.12 23.18 34.54
C TYR A 68 -0.93 22.38 34.02
N THR A 69 -0.72 22.47 32.72
CA THR A 69 0.41 21.78 32.05
C THR A 69 1.64 22.68 31.96
N HIS A 70 1.45 24.00 31.86
CA HIS A 70 2.54 24.95 31.67
C HIS A 70 2.36 26.22 32.53
N VAL A 71 3.49 26.85 32.87
CA VAL A 71 3.56 28.23 33.35
C VAL A 71 4.41 29.03 32.37
N GLN A 72 3.86 30.14 31.87
CA GLN A 72 4.61 31.09 31.04
C GLN A 72 5.18 32.20 31.93
N LEU A 73 6.48 32.45 31.79
CA LEU A 73 7.22 33.46 32.56
C LEU A 73 7.79 34.49 31.59
N LEU A 74 7.26 35.71 31.61
CA LEU A 74 7.85 36.79 30.82
C LEU A 74 9.06 37.32 31.56
N PHE A 75 10.26 37.15 31.00
CA PHE A 75 11.50 37.68 31.57
C PHE A 75 11.96 38.95 30.85
N GLY A 76 11.72 39.03 29.54
CA GLY A 76 11.87 40.24 28.74
C GLY A 76 10.50 40.74 28.32
N ASN A 77 10.03 41.83 28.93
CA ASN A 77 8.77 42.50 28.63
C ASN A 77 8.79 43.88 29.31
N ASP A 78 9.10 44.91 28.53
CA ASP A 78 9.64 46.23 28.90
C ASP A 78 10.94 46.11 29.73
N GLY A 79 10.90 45.53 30.93
CA GLY A 79 12.08 45.14 31.70
C GLY A 79 12.74 43.84 31.18
N LEU A 80 14.03 43.63 31.47
CA LEU A 80 14.74 42.36 31.21
C LEU A 80 15.30 41.80 32.52
N ARG A 81 14.57 40.87 33.13
CA ARG A 81 14.78 40.40 34.50
C ARG A 81 15.40 39.02 34.62
N LEU A 82 16.00 38.48 33.57
CA LEU A 82 16.84 37.28 33.61
C LEU A 82 18.23 37.62 33.10
N VAL A 83 19.28 37.20 33.81
CA VAL A 83 20.67 37.40 33.41
C VAL A 83 21.41 36.07 33.53
N LEU A 84 22.04 35.64 32.44
CA LEU A 84 22.81 34.39 32.39
C LEU A 84 24.22 34.56 32.98
N ASP A 85 24.88 33.44 33.28
CA ASP A 85 26.24 33.47 33.84
C ASP A 85 27.24 34.04 32.84
N ASP A 86 27.07 33.75 31.55
CA ASP A 86 27.78 34.38 30.44
C ASP A 86 26.79 35.15 29.55
N MET A 87 26.93 36.47 29.54
CA MET A 87 26.19 37.41 28.70
C MET A 87 27.07 38.02 27.60
N THR A 88 28.18 37.38 27.23
CA THR A 88 28.99 37.82 26.09
C THR A 88 28.13 37.78 24.82
N ILE A 89 28.04 38.92 24.13
CA ILE A 89 27.33 39.08 22.86
C ILE A 89 28.36 39.47 21.79
N THR A 90 28.36 38.77 20.66
CA THR A 90 29.16 39.15 19.49
C THR A 90 28.21 39.57 18.39
N ALA A 91 28.18 40.87 18.11
CA ALA A 91 27.32 41.49 17.11
C ALA A 91 28.03 42.68 16.49
N ASN A 92 27.74 43.02 15.24
CA ASN A 92 28.27 44.19 14.55
C ASN A 92 29.81 44.18 14.41
N GLY A 93 30.40 42.99 14.29
CA GLY A 93 31.86 42.81 14.26
C GLY A 93 32.57 43.17 15.57
N LYS A 94 31.83 43.33 16.68
CA LYS A 94 32.33 43.63 18.02
C LYS A 94 31.86 42.58 19.02
N THR A 95 32.70 42.24 19.98
CA THR A 95 32.31 41.46 21.15
C THR A 95 32.12 42.39 22.34
N TYR A 96 30.92 42.36 22.93
CA TYR A 96 30.58 43.05 24.17
C TYR A 96 30.88 42.09 25.33
N ALA A 97 31.73 42.52 26.26
CA ALA A 97 32.14 41.67 27.38
C ALA A 97 30.94 41.35 28.28
N SER A 98 30.92 40.13 28.83
CA SER A 98 29.78 39.67 29.62
C SER A 98 29.42 40.62 30.78
N ASP A 99 30.41 41.17 31.49
CA ASP A 99 30.13 42.01 32.66
C ASP A 99 29.54 43.37 32.26
N ASP A 100 30.04 43.97 31.16
CA ASP A 100 29.47 45.18 30.59
C ASP A 100 28.00 44.98 30.18
N VAL A 101 27.70 43.85 29.52
CA VAL A 101 26.32 43.51 29.12
C VAL A 101 25.43 43.28 30.35
N LYS A 102 25.92 42.58 31.37
CA LYS A 102 25.16 42.37 32.63
C LYS A 102 24.85 43.68 33.34
N GLU A 103 25.83 44.58 33.44
CA GLU A 103 25.66 45.90 34.06
C GLU A 103 24.71 46.77 33.25
N ALA A 104 24.84 46.78 31.92
CA ALA A 104 23.95 47.50 31.02
C ALA A 104 22.50 46.98 31.10
N ILE A 105 22.27 45.66 31.19
CA ILE A 105 20.93 45.08 31.38
C ILE A 105 20.32 45.47 32.72
N LYS A 106 21.10 45.40 33.81
CA LYS A 106 20.64 45.83 35.14
C LYS A 106 20.28 47.30 35.14
N SER A 107 21.15 48.15 34.59
CA SER A 107 20.93 49.59 34.46
C SER A 107 19.70 49.91 33.60
N GLY A 108 19.58 49.29 32.42
CA GLY A 108 18.46 49.46 31.50
C GLY A 108 17.13 49.02 32.10
N THR A 109 17.13 47.93 32.86
CA THR A 109 15.94 47.45 33.59
C THR A 109 15.52 48.40 34.71
N LYS A 110 16.49 48.94 35.47
CA LYS A 110 16.19 49.96 36.50
C LYS A 110 15.69 51.27 35.91
N LYS A 111 16.21 51.66 34.73
CA LYS A 111 15.76 52.85 33.99
C LYS A 111 14.31 52.72 33.53
N TYR A 112 13.84 51.51 33.22
CA TYR A 112 12.42 51.23 33.04
C TYR A 112 11.69 51.30 34.40
N TYR A 113 12.07 50.45 35.35
CA TYR A 113 11.54 50.45 36.71
C TYR A 113 12.50 49.77 37.71
N ASP A 114 13.05 50.57 38.62
CA ASP A 114 13.88 50.12 39.74
C ASP A 114 13.00 49.54 40.85
N ASP A 115 12.61 48.28 40.68
CA ASP A 115 11.73 47.57 41.61
C ASP A 115 12.46 47.33 42.95
N PRO A 116 11.92 47.81 44.09
CA PRO A 116 12.55 47.62 45.40
C PRO A 116 12.65 46.15 45.83
N ASN A 117 11.91 45.25 45.19
CA ASN A 117 11.92 43.82 45.51
C ASN A 117 13.05 43.05 44.82
N GLY A 118 13.72 43.65 43.82
CA GLY A 118 14.82 43.04 43.08
C GLY A 118 14.91 43.53 41.63
N THR A 119 16.06 43.31 40.99
CA THR A 119 16.28 43.77 39.61
C THR A 119 16.18 42.61 38.60
N VAL A 120 17.03 41.59 38.76
CA VAL A 120 17.18 40.44 37.84
C VAL A 120 17.29 39.13 38.61
N LEU A 121 16.80 38.05 38.01
CA LEU A 121 17.09 36.66 38.37
C LEU A 121 18.40 36.22 37.72
N THR A 122 19.16 35.38 38.42
CA THR A 122 20.39 34.77 37.90
C THR A 122 20.11 33.48 37.14
N GLN A 123 21.08 32.97 36.39
CA GLN A 123 21.00 31.64 35.77
C GLN A 123 20.72 30.56 36.82
N LYS A 124 21.39 30.61 37.98
CA LYS A 124 21.19 29.68 39.10
C LYS A 124 19.75 29.70 39.61
N ASP A 125 19.14 30.88 39.70
CA ASP A 125 17.74 31.02 40.09
C ASP A 125 16.82 30.35 39.08
N MET A 126 17.09 30.54 37.78
CA MET A 126 16.33 29.90 36.71
C MET A 126 16.48 28.38 36.70
N GLU A 127 17.68 27.84 36.94
CA GLU A 127 17.91 26.40 37.07
C GLU A 127 17.11 25.82 38.25
N ALA A 128 17.02 26.54 39.38
CA ALA A 128 16.20 26.14 40.51
C ALA A 128 14.69 26.16 40.18
N ILE A 129 14.22 27.10 39.35
CA ILE A 129 12.84 27.17 38.87
C ILE A 129 12.54 25.98 37.94
N LEU A 130 13.40 25.70 36.96
CA LEU A 130 13.25 24.59 36.01
C LEU A 130 13.23 23.24 36.72
N ALA A 131 14.14 23.03 37.68
CA ALA A 131 14.17 21.80 38.49
C ALA A 131 12.88 21.62 39.30
N HIS A 132 12.36 22.70 39.90
CA HIS A 132 11.10 22.66 40.64
C HIS A 132 9.92 22.32 39.74
N ALA A 133 9.79 23.01 38.61
CA ALA A 133 8.73 22.76 37.62
C ALA A 133 8.72 21.31 37.14
N LYS A 134 9.91 20.77 36.79
CA LYS A 134 10.08 19.37 36.41
C LYS A 134 9.64 18.40 37.51
N SER A 135 9.99 18.67 38.77
CA SER A 135 9.56 17.84 39.92
C SER A 135 8.04 17.81 40.13
N LYS A 136 7.35 18.84 39.63
CA LYS A 136 5.90 19.02 39.70
C LYS A 136 5.19 18.68 38.39
N ASN A 137 5.88 18.11 37.41
CA ASN A 137 5.31 17.83 36.08
C ASN A 137 4.60 19.05 35.44
N VAL A 138 5.17 20.25 35.67
CA VAL A 138 4.74 21.51 35.07
C VAL A 138 5.88 21.98 34.16
N LYS A 139 5.55 22.37 32.92
CA LYS A 139 6.52 22.86 31.94
C LYS A 139 6.63 24.38 32.00
N ILE A 140 7.79 24.94 31.65
CA ILE A 140 8.01 26.39 31.59
C ILE A 140 8.02 26.86 30.13
N ILE A 141 7.41 28.03 29.88
CA ILE A 141 7.51 28.77 28.61
C ILE A 141 8.17 30.12 28.93
N PRO A 142 9.45 30.34 28.62
CA PRO A 142 10.09 31.63 28.79
C PRO A 142 9.63 32.62 27.70
N VAL A 143 9.55 33.90 28.04
CA VAL A 143 9.32 35.00 27.08
C VAL A 143 10.43 36.03 27.13
N ILE A 144 10.97 36.35 25.96
CA ILE A 144 11.85 37.50 25.71
C ILE A 144 11.24 38.29 24.55
N SER A 145 10.47 39.33 24.85
CA SER A 145 9.73 40.11 23.85
C SER A 145 10.65 40.98 22.99
N SER A 146 10.38 40.95 21.68
CA SER A 146 10.92 41.88 20.69
C SER A 146 10.05 41.81 19.41
N PRO A 147 10.04 42.82 18.52
CA PRO A 147 10.77 44.11 18.59
C PRO A 147 10.05 45.19 19.43
N GLY A 148 8.83 44.95 19.91
CA GLY A 148 8.14 45.78 20.91
C GLY A 148 8.45 45.31 22.34
N HIS A 149 7.98 46.07 23.33
CA HIS A 149 8.11 45.75 24.77
C HIS A 149 9.53 45.38 25.21
N MET A 150 10.51 46.20 24.83
CA MET A 150 11.93 45.92 25.07
C MET A 150 12.73 47.13 25.59
N ASP A 151 12.12 48.01 26.38
CA ASP A 151 12.74 49.22 26.96
C ASP A 151 14.12 48.97 27.58
N ALA A 152 14.25 47.92 28.39
CA ALA A 152 15.49 47.56 29.04
C ALA A 152 16.57 47.13 28.04
N ILE A 153 16.19 46.42 26.97
CA ILE A 153 17.12 46.00 25.91
C ILE A 153 17.56 47.23 25.11
N LEU A 154 16.65 48.16 24.81
CA LEU A 154 16.97 49.42 24.12
C LEU A 154 17.91 50.29 24.95
N ASN A 155 17.65 50.41 26.25
CA ASN A 155 18.54 51.12 27.18
C ASN A 155 19.90 50.41 27.35
N THR A 156 19.93 49.08 27.29
CA THR A 156 21.16 48.28 27.29
C THR A 156 22.01 48.61 26.07
N MET A 157 21.39 48.65 24.88
CA MET A 157 22.06 49.00 23.64
C MET A 157 22.67 50.41 23.68
N GLU A 158 21.91 51.41 24.17
CA GLU A 158 22.42 52.77 24.37
C GLU A 158 23.63 52.79 25.32
N ALA A 159 23.56 52.08 26.45
CA ALA A 159 24.65 52.00 27.43
C ALA A 159 25.91 51.32 26.87
N LEU A 160 25.75 50.39 25.92
CA LEU A 160 26.85 49.69 25.24
C LEU A 160 27.38 50.48 24.01
N GLY A 161 26.82 51.66 23.73
CA GLY A 161 27.25 52.54 22.66
C GLY A 161 26.63 52.24 21.28
N ILE A 162 25.52 51.49 21.22
CA ILE A 162 24.73 51.38 20.00
C ILE A 162 23.83 52.63 19.91
N GLU A 163 24.08 53.44 18.90
CA GLU A 163 23.37 54.70 18.70
C GLU A 163 21.95 54.49 18.14
N ASN A 164 21.01 55.28 18.66
CA ASN A 164 19.63 55.38 18.18
C ASN A 164 18.90 54.03 17.94
N PRO A 165 18.88 53.09 18.91
CA PRO A 165 18.24 51.80 18.70
C PRO A 165 16.70 51.88 18.69
N LYS A 166 16.13 53.02 19.06
CA LYS A 166 14.70 53.24 19.30
C LYS A 166 14.00 53.74 18.03
N PHE A 167 12.85 53.14 17.72
CA PHE A 167 12.00 53.58 16.62
C PHE A 167 11.54 55.03 16.82
N ASN A 168 11.54 55.82 15.76
CA ASN A 168 11.10 57.21 15.78
C ASN A 168 10.04 57.42 14.70
N TYR A 169 8.86 57.90 15.11
CA TYR A 169 7.80 58.26 14.18
C TYR A 169 7.44 59.73 14.35
N GLN A 170 7.64 60.51 13.28
CA GLN A 170 7.29 61.94 13.22
C GLN A 170 7.85 62.77 14.39
N GLY A 171 9.07 62.47 14.83
CA GLY A 171 9.73 63.16 15.94
C GLY A 171 9.40 62.61 17.33
N THR A 172 8.51 61.60 17.43
CA THR A 172 8.23 60.89 18.68
C THR A 172 9.08 59.61 18.74
N VAL A 173 10.08 59.60 19.63
CA VAL A 173 10.95 58.43 19.86
C VAL A 173 10.26 57.46 20.81
N SER A 174 10.08 56.21 20.37
CA SER A 174 9.55 55.12 21.18
C SER A 174 10.52 54.76 22.30
N LYS A 175 9.99 54.46 23.48
CA LYS A 175 10.75 53.90 24.61
C LYS A 175 10.81 52.38 24.53
N THR A 176 9.82 51.77 23.90
CA THR A 176 9.54 50.33 23.99
C THR A 176 9.99 49.54 22.77
N THR A 177 10.20 50.21 21.62
CA THR A 177 10.28 49.53 20.33
C THR A 177 11.60 49.79 19.59
N LEU A 178 12.18 48.71 19.09
CA LEU A 178 13.36 48.68 18.23
C LEU A 178 13.09 49.32 16.86
N ASP A 179 14.02 50.14 16.38
CA ASP A 179 14.03 50.60 15.00
C ASP A 179 14.52 49.49 14.06
N LEU A 180 13.62 48.94 13.24
CA LEU A 180 13.95 47.88 12.29
C LEU A 180 14.92 48.34 11.17
N ASN A 181 15.04 49.65 10.92
CA ASN A 181 16.05 50.19 10.00
C ASN A 181 17.45 50.25 10.61
N ASN A 182 17.57 50.17 11.93
CA ASN A 182 18.85 50.17 12.60
C ASN A 182 19.44 48.75 12.61
N ALA A 183 20.14 48.41 11.51
CA ALA A 183 20.75 47.09 11.34
C ALA A 183 21.62 46.67 12.54
N LYS A 184 22.31 47.63 13.18
CA LYS A 184 23.17 47.32 14.34
C LYS A 184 22.37 46.91 15.58
N ALA A 185 21.27 47.61 15.83
CA ALA A 185 20.37 47.31 16.94
C ALA A 185 19.59 46.00 16.69
N VAL A 186 19.19 45.76 15.43
CA VAL A 186 18.55 44.51 15.01
C VAL A 186 19.48 43.31 15.19
N GLU A 187 20.73 43.40 14.75
CA GLU A 187 21.72 42.32 14.91
C GLU A 187 21.99 42.03 16.39
N PHE A 188 22.21 43.07 17.20
CA PHE A 188 22.43 42.89 18.65
C PHE A 188 21.23 42.21 19.33
N THR A 189 20.00 42.61 18.97
CA THR A 189 18.79 42.04 19.55
C THR A 189 18.63 40.57 19.18
N LYS A 190 18.89 40.21 17.92
CA LYS A 190 18.87 38.81 17.45
C LYS A 190 19.87 37.94 18.20
N GLU A 191 21.11 38.41 18.34
CA GLU A 191 22.16 37.69 19.09
C GLU A 191 21.77 37.51 20.57
N LEU A 192 21.14 38.53 21.18
CA LEU A 192 20.64 38.43 22.55
C LEU A 192 19.50 37.39 22.68
N VAL A 193 18.53 37.40 21.77
CA VAL A 193 17.44 36.41 21.76
C VAL A 193 17.97 35.00 21.53
N GLU A 194 18.90 34.83 20.60
CA GLU A 194 19.53 33.55 20.32
C GLU A 194 20.35 33.04 21.52
N LYS A 195 21.05 33.93 22.25
CA LYS A 195 21.74 33.58 23.51
C LYS A 195 20.77 32.93 24.51
N TYR A 196 19.59 33.51 24.70
CA TYR A 196 18.56 32.91 25.57
C TYR A 196 18.01 31.62 24.98
N ALA A 197 17.74 31.56 23.67
CA ALA A 197 17.26 30.34 23.03
C ALA A 197 18.24 29.16 23.20
N LYS A 198 19.54 29.41 23.02
CA LYS A 198 20.62 28.43 23.27
C LYS A 198 20.64 27.95 24.72
N TYR A 199 20.45 28.85 25.68
CA TYR A 199 20.35 28.45 27.09
C TYR A 199 19.16 27.51 27.36
N PHE A 200 18.00 27.79 26.76
CA PHE A 200 16.77 27.03 26.98
C PHE A 200 16.67 25.72 26.16
N ASN A 201 17.53 25.53 25.16
CA ASN A 201 17.61 24.30 24.35
C ASN A 201 17.72 23.04 25.24
N GLY A 202 16.83 22.08 25.02
CA GLY A 202 16.74 20.84 25.79
C GLY A 202 16.17 20.99 27.21
N LYS A 203 15.89 22.21 27.67
CA LYS A 203 15.29 22.49 29.00
C LYS A 203 13.79 22.78 28.93
N VAL A 204 13.31 23.36 27.83
CA VAL A 204 11.90 23.71 27.61
C VAL A 204 11.44 23.28 26.21
N GLU A 205 10.13 23.21 26.00
CA GLU A 205 9.53 22.81 24.71
C GLU A 205 9.15 24.00 23.82
N TYR A 206 8.79 25.14 24.43
CA TYR A 206 8.31 26.33 23.74
C TYR A 206 9.12 27.55 24.16
N PHE A 207 9.30 28.49 23.24
CA PHE A 207 9.90 29.80 23.51
C PHE A 207 9.02 30.87 22.89
N ASN A 208 8.57 31.84 23.68
CA ASN A 208 7.75 32.93 23.19
C ASN A 208 8.63 34.18 22.98
N PHE A 209 8.57 34.77 21.79
CA PHE A 209 9.37 35.94 21.46
C PHE A 209 8.57 37.26 21.38
N GLY A 210 7.29 37.22 21.77
CA GLY A 210 6.43 38.41 21.87
C GLY A 210 5.87 38.86 20.52
N ALA A 211 6.50 39.87 19.92
CA ALA A 211 6.10 40.55 18.68
C ALA A 211 4.76 41.30 18.70
N ASP A 212 4.22 41.57 19.89
CA ASP A 212 3.02 42.36 20.14
C ASP A 212 3.28 43.89 20.12
N GLU A 213 2.20 44.64 19.88
CA GLU A 213 2.07 46.08 20.10
C GLU A 213 3.25 46.96 19.61
N TYR A 214 3.71 46.73 18.37
CA TYR A 214 4.83 47.49 17.79
C TYR A 214 4.62 49.01 17.94
N ALA A 215 5.57 49.70 18.58
CA ALA A 215 5.62 51.16 18.76
C ALA A 215 4.32 51.80 19.29
N ASN A 216 3.52 51.09 20.09
CA ASN A 216 2.24 51.57 20.60
C ASN A 216 2.35 52.92 21.35
N ASP A 217 3.45 53.17 22.05
CA ASP A 217 3.74 54.38 22.82
C ASP A 217 4.00 55.61 21.93
N ALA A 218 4.76 55.45 20.85
CA ALA A 218 5.08 56.51 19.90
C ALA A 218 3.99 56.74 18.84
N THR A 219 3.10 55.77 18.62
CA THR A 219 2.09 55.79 17.55
C THR A 219 0.67 55.87 18.13
N TYR A 220 0.13 54.74 18.59
CA TYR A 220 -1.27 54.60 18.99
C TYR A 220 -1.62 55.47 20.20
N HIS A 221 -0.77 55.48 21.22
CA HIS A 221 -0.88 56.36 22.37
C HIS A 221 -0.23 57.73 22.13
N GLY A 222 0.64 57.83 21.12
CA GLY A 222 1.27 59.06 20.65
C GLY A 222 0.32 60.02 19.92
N PRO A 223 0.87 61.06 19.26
CA PRO A 223 0.08 62.07 18.55
C PRO A 223 -0.69 61.51 17.34
N SER A 224 -0.17 60.47 16.68
CA SER A 224 -0.74 59.96 15.42
C SER A 224 -2.02 59.15 15.62
N LYS A 225 -2.20 58.52 16.79
CA LYS A 225 -3.32 57.64 17.10
C LYS A 225 -3.51 56.48 16.11
N LYS A 226 -2.45 56.10 15.40
CA LYS A 226 -2.41 54.96 14.47
C LYS A 226 -1.77 53.75 15.16
N SER A 227 -2.24 52.54 14.84
CA SER A 227 -1.50 51.32 15.18
C SER A 227 -0.09 51.37 14.61
N GLY A 228 0.92 50.92 15.36
CA GLY A 228 2.27 50.85 14.83
C GLY A 228 2.42 49.84 13.69
N PHE A 229 1.58 48.81 13.62
CA PHE A 229 1.54 47.92 12.45
C PHE A 229 0.99 48.61 11.20
N LEU A 230 0.03 49.52 11.36
CA LEU A 230 -0.41 50.39 10.26
C LEU A 230 0.71 51.34 9.84
N VAL A 231 1.45 51.90 10.81
CA VAL A 231 2.63 52.74 10.52
C VAL A 231 3.69 51.95 9.77
N LEU A 232 3.98 50.70 10.14
CA LEU A 232 4.90 49.84 9.38
C LEU A 232 4.43 49.62 7.94
N GLN A 233 3.13 49.47 7.68
CA GLN A 233 2.57 49.37 6.33
C GLN A 233 2.75 50.69 5.54
N GLU A 234 2.53 51.84 6.19
CA GLU A 234 2.67 53.17 5.57
C GLU A 234 4.14 53.52 5.25
N GLU A 235 5.06 53.18 6.16
CA GLU A 235 6.49 53.41 6.04
C GLU A 235 7.23 52.32 5.22
N LYS A 236 6.51 51.30 4.75
CA LYS A 236 7.06 50.15 4.00
C LYS A 236 8.15 49.39 4.76
N LEU A 237 7.90 49.16 6.06
CA LEU A 237 8.77 48.38 6.97
C LEU A 237 8.07 47.11 7.48
N TYR A 238 6.88 46.82 6.98
CA TYR A 238 6.10 45.68 7.43
C TYR A 238 6.66 44.34 6.93
N ASP A 239 7.30 44.32 5.77
CA ASP A 239 8.10 43.20 5.26
C ASP A 239 9.37 42.97 6.10
N ASP A 240 10.03 44.04 6.56
CA ASP A 240 11.15 43.94 7.51
C ASP A 240 10.71 43.36 8.87
N PHE A 241 9.51 43.72 9.34
CA PHE A 241 8.92 43.10 10.53
C PHE A 241 8.66 41.60 10.33
N ILE A 242 8.04 41.22 9.21
CA ILE A 242 7.80 39.80 8.85
C ILE A 242 9.12 39.03 8.78
N LYS A 243 10.14 39.62 8.15
CA LYS A 243 11.49 39.05 8.07
C LYS A 243 12.09 38.86 9.46
N TYR A 244 12.00 39.87 10.32
CA TYR A 244 12.50 39.82 11.69
C TYR A 244 11.87 38.65 12.47
N ILE A 245 10.55 38.53 12.50
CA ILE A 245 9.88 37.47 13.29
C ILE A 245 10.14 36.07 12.71
N ASN A 246 10.28 35.93 11.40
CA ASN A 246 10.61 34.66 10.75
C ASN A 246 12.03 34.20 11.11
N GLU A 247 12.99 35.13 11.17
CA GLU A 247 14.37 34.82 11.57
C GLU A 247 14.45 34.42 13.04
N ILE A 248 13.72 35.11 13.94
CA ILE A 248 13.62 34.68 15.35
C ILE A 248 12.95 33.31 15.46
N SER A 249 11.87 33.06 14.71
CA SER A 249 11.22 31.75 14.66
C SER A 249 12.18 30.63 14.22
N ALA A 250 12.99 30.88 13.19
CA ALA A 250 14.01 29.94 12.74
C ALA A 250 15.03 29.64 13.85
N MET A 251 15.55 30.66 14.54
CA MET A 251 16.50 30.49 15.65
C MET A 251 15.92 29.63 16.79
N VAL A 252 14.63 29.83 17.11
CA VAL A 252 13.94 29.02 18.13
C VAL A 252 13.86 27.55 17.68
N LYS A 253 13.52 27.30 16.42
CA LYS A 253 13.43 25.94 15.85
C LYS A 253 14.79 25.25 15.76
N GLU A 254 15.83 25.97 15.36
CA GLU A 254 17.22 25.49 15.32
C GLU A 254 17.72 25.07 16.72
N ASN A 255 17.17 25.66 17.77
CA ASN A 255 17.41 25.29 19.16
C ASN A 255 16.39 24.28 19.72
N ASN A 256 15.77 23.47 18.86
CA ASN A 256 14.85 22.37 19.18
C ASN A 256 13.61 22.78 20.01
N MET A 257 13.16 24.03 19.88
CA MET A 257 11.98 24.53 20.56
C MET A 257 10.91 24.95 19.55
N LYS A 258 9.67 25.05 20.03
CA LYS A 258 8.54 25.53 19.23
C LYS A 258 8.32 27.03 19.46
N PRO A 259 8.29 27.85 18.39
CA PRO A 259 8.10 29.29 18.51
C PRO A 259 6.65 29.65 18.87
N ILE A 260 6.50 30.64 19.76
CA ILE A 260 5.24 31.32 20.09
C ILE A 260 5.42 32.82 19.88
N CYS A 261 4.40 33.49 19.35
CA CYS A 261 4.28 34.95 19.40
C CYS A 261 2.81 35.37 19.47
N PHE A 262 2.55 36.62 19.84
CA PHE A 262 1.19 37.18 19.87
C PHE A 262 0.67 37.48 18.46
N ASN A 263 -0.65 37.61 18.33
CA ASN A 263 -1.32 37.62 17.03
C ASN A 263 -1.29 38.95 16.28
N ASP A 264 -0.96 40.05 16.95
CA ASP A 264 -1.24 41.41 16.50
C ASP A 264 -0.70 41.74 15.12
N GLY A 265 0.61 41.52 14.94
CA GLY A 265 1.33 41.83 13.72
C GLY A 265 1.25 40.72 12.67
N ILE A 266 0.61 39.59 12.96
CA ILE A 266 0.53 38.47 12.01
C ILE A 266 -0.60 38.74 11.03
N TYR A 267 -0.25 38.99 9.76
CA TYR A 267 -1.23 39.35 8.72
C TYR A 267 -2.14 40.51 9.15
N TYR A 268 -1.60 41.53 9.81
CA TYR A 268 -2.32 42.76 10.15
C TYR A 268 -3.06 43.32 8.91
N ASN A 269 -4.31 43.76 9.08
CA ASN A 269 -5.23 44.10 7.99
C ASN A 269 -5.53 42.97 6.97
N GLN A 270 -5.25 41.71 7.31
CA GLN A 270 -5.26 40.55 6.38
C GLN A 270 -4.37 40.79 5.15
N ASP A 271 -3.28 41.54 5.34
CA ASP A 271 -2.36 41.90 4.26
C ASP A 271 -1.38 40.77 3.95
N GLU A 272 -1.51 40.21 2.74
CA GLU A 272 -0.65 39.14 2.21
C GLU A 272 0.45 39.67 1.27
N LYS A 273 0.49 40.98 1.00
CA LYS A 273 1.36 41.55 -0.04
C LYS A 273 2.82 41.68 0.38
N ASN A 274 3.07 41.76 1.69
CA ASN A 274 4.36 42.08 2.27
C ASN A 274 5.16 40.85 2.75
N GLY A 275 4.69 39.64 2.46
CA GLY A 275 5.41 38.39 2.74
C GLY A 275 4.56 37.34 3.44
N THR A 276 5.18 36.19 3.72
CA THR A 276 4.56 35.07 4.44
C THR A 276 5.21 34.88 5.80
N VAL A 277 4.39 34.72 6.83
CA VAL A 277 4.85 34.42 8.19
C VAL A 277 5.04 32.90 8.35
N ASP A 278 6.07 32.48 9.07
CA ASP A 278 6.38 31.08 9.37
C ASP A 278 5.21 30.40 10.11
N THR A 279 4.58 29.41 9.47
CA THR A 279 3.38 28.73 9.99
C THR A 279 3.67 27.73 11.10
N ASP A 280 4.95 27.43 11.39
CA ASP A 280 5.33 26.65 12.58
C ASP A 280 5.12 27.45 13.89
N ILE A 281 4.99 28.77 13.79
CA ILE A 281 4.67 29.64 14.93
C ILE A 281 3.31 29.27 15.50
N THR A 282 3.26 29.02 16.80
CA THR A 282 2.01 28.93 17.54
C THR A 282 1.58 30.33 17.97
N VAL A 283 0.39 30.77 17.54
CA VAL A 283 -0.10 32.12 17.76
C VAL A 283 -0.82 32.20 19.10
N ALA A 284 -0.27 32.96 20.04
CA ALA A 284 -0.92 33.36 21.29
C ALA A 284 -1.98 34.43 20.98
N TYR A 285 -3.19 33.98 20.62
CA TYR A 285 -4.24 34.84 20.13
C TYR A 285 -4.99 35.50 21.29
N TRP A 286 -4.78 36.80 21.50
CA TRP A 286 -5.29 37.51 22.66
C TRP A 286 -6.34 38.57 22.35
N THR A 287 -6.31 39.19 21.17
CA THR A 287 -7.24 40.26 20.76
C THR A 287 -7.71 40.12 19.32
N PRO A 288 -8.99 40.38 19.00
CA PRO A 288 -9.48 40.51 17.63
C PRO A 288 -9.28 41.93 17.08
N GLY A 289 -8.72 42.84 17.88
CA GLY A 289 -8.61 44.26 17.54
C GLY A 289 -9.65 45.14 18.20
N PHE A 290 -9.46 46.44 18.04
CA PHE A 290 -10.31 47.51 18.57
C PHE A 290 -10.23 48.72 17.63
N ASP A 291 -10.84 49.84 18.00
CA ASP A 291 -10.84 51.05 17.15
C ASP A 291 -9.42 51.42 16.69
N ARG A 292 -9.25 51.54 15.36
CA ARG A 292 -7.98 51.81 14.66
C ARG A 292 -6.86 50.77 14.84
N TYR A 293 -7.22 49.55 15.26
CA TYR A 293 -6.30 48.43 15.46
C TYR A 293 -6.90 47.12 14.93
N SER A 294 -6.39 46.63 13.80
CA SER A 294 -7.04 45.61 12.96
C SER A 294 -6.16 44.37 12.69
N PRO A 295 -5.88 43.53 13.70
CA PRO A 295 -5.17 42.27 13.52
C PRO A 295 -5.99 41.25 12.71
N ALA A 296 -5.35 40.22 12.18
CA ALA A 296 -6.04 39.15 11.46
C ALA A 296 -6.98 38.35 12.38
N PRO A 297 -8.21 38.02 11.95
CA PRO A 297 -9.10 37.14 12.71
C PRO A 297 -8.51 35.74 12.93
N ALA A 298 -8.77 35.13 14.09
CA ALA A 298 -8.25 33.79 14.43
C ALA A 298 -8.60 32.72 13.39
N LYS A 299 -9.82 32.77 12.85
CA LYS A 299 -10.27 31.87 11.79
C LYS A 299 -9.42 31.98 10.54
N TYR A 300 -9.07 33.21 10.15
CA TYR A 300 -8.22 33.48 9.00
C TYR A 300 -6.80 32.90 9.22
N LEU A 301 -6.24 33.06 10.42
CA LEU A 301 -4.94 32.47 10.74
C LEU A 301 -4.96 30.92 10.73
N ILE A 302 -6.03 30.29 11.21
CA ILE A 302 -6.20 28.83 11.12
C ILE A 302 -6.25 28.37 9.65
N GLU A 303 -6.97 29.11 8.80
CA GLU A 303 -7.02 28.84 7.35
C GLU A 303 -5.65 29.00 6.67
N LYS A 304 -4.77 29.85 7.20
CA LYS A 304 -3.36 29.98 6.79
C LYS A 304 -2.44 28.91 7.38
N GLY A 305 -2.95 28.01 8.23
CA GLY A 305 -2.21 26.87 8.77
C GLY A 305 -1.62 27.08 10.17
N PHE A 306 -1.89 28.21 10.82
CA PHE A 306 -1.38 28.48 12.17
C PHE A 306 -2.09 27.65 13.24
N LYS A 307 -1.34 27.31 14.29
CA LYS A 307 -1.87 26.75 15.53
C LYS A 307 -2.23 27.89 16.48
N ILE A 308 -3.43 27.85 17.07
CA ILE A 308 -3.89 28.90 18.00
C ILE A 308 -3.77 28.44 19.45
N LEU A 309 -3.01 29.19 20.26
CA LEU A 309 -3.08 29.18 21.72
C LEU A 309 -4.04 30.28 22.15
N ASN A 310 -5.21 29.90 22.67
CA ASN A 310 -6.26 30.85 23.04
C ASN A 310 -5.84 31.65 24.28
N THR A 311 -5.48 32.92 24.09
CA THR A 311 -4.93 33.80 25.13
C THR A 311 -5.92 34.93 25.42
N ASN A 312 -7.20 34.59 25.49
CA ASN A 312 -8.33 35.53 25.54
C ASN A 312 -8.14 36.62 26.60
N ASP A 313 -8.09 37.87 26.17
CA ASP A 313 -7.87 39.04 27.02
C ASP A 313 -8.93 39.25 28.09
N ASN A 314 -10.13 38.68 27.91
CA ASN A 314 -11.16 38.68 28.94
C ASN A 314 -10.71 37.99 30.23
N TRP A 315 -9.70 37.10 30.17
CA TRP A 315 -9.12 36.44 31.34
C TRP A 315 -7.92 37.19 31.94
N TYR A 316 -7.57 38.36 31.41
CA TYR A 316 -6.43 39.13 31.90
C TYR A 316 -6.73 39.77 33.25
N TYR A 317 -5.71 39.73 34.10
CA TYR A 317 -5.66 40.50 35.34
C TYR A 317 -4.40 41.37 35.35
N VAL A 318 -4.53 42.67 35.58
CA VAL A 318 -3.40 43.57 35.81
C VAL A 318 -3.23 43.80 37.31
N VAL A 319 -2.04 43.52 37.83
CA VAL A 319 -1.70 43.64 39.25
C VAL A 319 -2.04 45.04 39.77
N GLY A 320 -2.74 45.08 40.90
CA GLY A 320 -3.15 46.33 41.56
C GLY A 320 -4.53 46.86 41.16
N ARG A 321 -5.12 46.39 40.05
CA ARG A 321 -6.49 46.76 39.63
C ARG A 321 -7.52 45.88 40.34
N ASN A 322 -7.70 46.11 41.64
CA ASN A 322 -8.47 45.20 42.52
C ASN A 322 -9.94 45.62 42.77
N GLY A 323 -10.39 46.77 42.25
CA GLY A 323 -11.75 47.27 42.45
C GLY A 323 -12.70 46.95 41.29
N GLU A 324 -14.00 47.21 41.48
CA GLU A 324 -15.01 47.14 40.41
C GLU A 324 -14.79 48.23 39.35
N GLY A 325 -15.17 47.94 38.10
CA GLY A 325 -15.11 48.90 36.98
C GLY A 325 -13.74 49.10 36.31
N TRP A 326 -12.68 48.46 36.81
CA TRP A 326 -11.35 48.52 36.18
C TRP A 326 -11.24 47.56 34.99
N TRP A 327 -10.72 48.08 33.87
CA TRP A 327 -10.33 47.25 32.73
C TRP A 327 -9.18 46.31 33.12
N TYR A 328 -9.35 45.02 32.81
CA TYR A 328 -8.48 43.93 33.27
C TYR A 328 -8.29 43.89 34.81
N GLY A 329 -9.31 44.30 35.57
CA GLY A 329 -9.32 44.18 37.02
C GLY A 329 -9.65 42.76 37.51
N SER A 330 -9.37 42.47 38.78
CA SER A 330 -9.60 41.13 39.36
C SER A 330 -11.07 40.70 39.32
N ALA A 331 -12.01 41.63 39.48
CA ALA A 331 -13.44 41.38 39.36
C ALA A 331 -13.84 41.01 37.91
N MET A 332 -13.34 41.77 36.92
CA MET A 332 -13.57 41.48 35.49
C MET A 332 -13.01 40.12 35.09
N ALA A 333 -11.78 39.81 35.49
CA ALA A 333 -11.15 38.51 35.23
C ALA A 333 -11.98 37.36 35.84
N THR A 334 -12.41 37.53 37.10
CA THR A 334 -13.24 36.55 37.82
C THR A 334 -14.55 36.27 37.09
N ASP A 335 -15.27 37.31 36.67
CA ASP A 335 -16.56 37.16 36.00
C ASP A 335 -16.40 36.59 34.58
N SER A 336 -15.38 37.04 33.85
CA SER A 336 -15.05 36.51 32.54
C SER A 336 -14.62 35.04 32.57
N MET A 337 -13.86 34.60 33.58
CA MET A 337 -13.48 33.18 33.73
C MET A 337 -14.67 32.28 34.05
N LYS A 338 -15.73 32.80 34.70
CA LYS A 338 -17.00 32.07 34.88
C LYS A 338 -17.83 32.03 33.60
N LYS A 339 -17.76 33.09 32.78
CA LYS A 339 -18.58 33.27 31.58
C LYS A 339 -18.01 32.55 30.36
N PHE A 340 -16.73 32.75 30.06
CA PHE A 340 -16.11 32.29 28.81
C PHE A 340 -15.44 30.92 28.97
N LYS A 341 -15.71 30.02 28.02
CA LYS A 341 -15.21 28.64 28.04
C LYS A 341 -13.76 28.54 27.57
N PHE A 342 -13.05 27.50 28.02
CA PHE A 342 -11.67 27.20 27.61
C PHE A 342 -11.41 27.34 26.10
N ASN A 343 -12.29 26.79 25.27
CA ASN A 343 -12.14 26.76 23.81
C ASN A 343 -12.75 27.96 23.08
N ARG A 344 -13.17 29.00 23.80
CA ARG A 344 -13.72 30.22 23.21
C ARG A 344 -12.63 31.24 22.94
N VAL A 345 -12.21 31.31 21.68
CA VAL A 345 -11.27 32.33 21.19
C VAL A 345 -11.96 33.69 21.19
N VAL A 346 -11.24 34.75 21.56
CA VAL A 346 -11.81 36.11 21.56
C VAL A 346 -12.19 36.54 20.14
N GLY A 347 -13.26 37.33 19.99
CA GLY A 347 -13.77 37.80 18.70
C GLY A 347 -14.68 36.80 17.95
N THR A 348 -14.92 35.60 18.48
CA THR A 348 -15.92 34.66 17.93
C THR A 348 -17.28 34.81 18.61
N ALA A 349 -18.37 34.61 17.86
CA ALA A 349 -19.73 34.70 18.39
C ALA A 349 -20.10 33.50 19.28
N ASP A 350 -21.00 33.70 20.25
CA ASP A 350 -21.43 32.68 21.23
C ASP A 350 -22.04 31.41 20.59
N ASN A 351 -22.64 31.56 19.41
CA ASN A 351 -23.33 30.51 18.67
C ASN A 351 -22.45 29.84 17.60
N GLU A 352 -21.20 30.28 17.42
CA GLU A 352 -20.26 29.67 16.46
C GLU A 352 -19.65 28.38 17.01
N LYS A 353 -19.34 27.44 16.11
CA LYS A 353 -18.60 26.23 16.48
C LYS A 353 -17.21 26.62 17.00
N PRO A 354 -16.73 26.01 18.12
CA PRO A 354 -15.41 26.33 18.65
C PRO A 354 -14.30 26.12 17.62
N LEU A 355 -13.38 27.07 17.53
CA LEU A 355 -12.21 26.98 16.67
C LEU A 355 -11.23 25.92 17.19
N PRO A 356 -10.47 25.23 16.31
CA PRO A 356 -9.41 24.33 16.74
C PRO A 356 -8.28 25.11 17.43
N ILE A 357 -8.02 24.80 18.70
CA ILE A 357 -6.95 25.39 19.51
C ILE A 357 -5.95 24.31 19.95
N VAL A 358 -4.69 24.66 20.20
CA VAL A 358 -3.72 23.77 20.86
C VAL A 358 -3.87 23.80 22.38
N GLY A 359 -4.48 24.85 22.92
CA GLY A 359 -4.71 25.05 24.33
C GLY A 359 -5.19 26.46 24.65
N SER A 360 -5.23 26.79 25.94
CA SER A 360 -5.64 28.12 26.42
C SER A 360 -4.74 28.64 27.53
N MET A 361 -4.58 29.96 27.58
CA MET A 361 -3.71 30.68 28.49
C MET A 361 -4.46 31.81 29.19
N ALA A 362 -4.45 31.81 30.52
CA ALA A 362 -4.87 32.95 31.34
C ALA A 362 -3.63 33.73 31.80
N CYS A 363 -3.71 35.06 31.86
CA CYS A 363 -2.53 35.91 32.06
C CYS A 363 -2.70 36.90 33.22
N THR A 364 -1.65 37.04 34.02
CA THR A 364 -1.49 38.17 34.94
C THR A 364 -0.37 39.08 34.45
N TRP A 365 -0.69 40.36 34.28
CA TRP A 365 0.17 41.41 33.77
C TRP A 365 0.54 42.44 34.84
N CYS A 366 1.63 43.16 34.61
CA CYS A 366 2.18 44.13 35.57
C CYS A 366 2.39 45.51 34.93
N ASP A 367 1.41 46.02 34.17
CA ASP A 367 1.47 47.32 33.47
C ASP A 367 1.89 48.48 34.40
N GLU A 368 1.46 48.42 35.66
CA GLU A 368 1.85 49.33 36.75
C GLU A 368 2.73 48.56 37.75
N PRO A 369 4.02 48.33 37.46
CA PRO A 369 4.86 47.40 38.24
C PRO A 369 5.11 47.86 39.68
N GLN A 370 4.83 49.13 39.99
CA GLN A 370 4.83 49.68 41.35
C GLN A 370 3.67 49.21 42.23
N LYS A 371 2.60 48.66 41.64
CA LYS A 371 1.48 48.12 42.42
C LYS A 371 1.89 46.86 43.18
N GLU A 372 1.28 46.67 44.34
CA GLU A 372 1.52 45.52 45.20
C GLU A 372 1.01 44.24 44.53
N TYR A 373 1.89 43.23 44.44
CA TYR A 373 1.50 41.88 44.03
C TYR A 373 0.91 41.12 45.21
N LYS A 374 -0.31 40.61 45.02
CA LYS A 374 -1.07 39.85 46.02
C LYS A 374 -1.21 38.38 45.58
N PRO A 375 -0.39 37.44 46.11
CA PRO A 375 -0.37 36.04 45.70
C PRO A 375 -1.75 35.37 45.76
N GLU A 376 -2.57 35.73 46.76
CA GLU A 376 -3.90 35.18 46.99
C GLU A 376 -4.88 35.47 45.84
N ILE A 377 -4.75 36.62 45.17
CA ILE A 377 -5.60 36.97 44.02
C ILE A 377 -5.24 36.08 42.83
N VAL A 378 -3.95 36.01 42.49
CA VAL A 378 -3.46 35.20 41.36
C VAL A 378 -3.76 33.72 41.59
N LYS A 379 -3.50 33.20 42.79
CA LYS A 379 -3.85 31.84 43.17
C LYS A 379 -5.35 31.58 43.04
N GLY A 380 -6.19 32.50 43.51
CA GLY A 380 -7.65 32.41 43.38
C GLY A 380 -8.11 32.37 41.92
N LEU A 381 -7.52 33.18 41.04
CA LEU A 381 -7.81 33.18 39.61
C LEU A 381 -7.36 31.88 38.93
N MET A 382 -6.18 31.35 39.27
CA MET A 382 -5.71 30.05 38.78
C MET A 382 -6.67 28.91 39.18
N GLU A 383 -7.02 28.85 40.47
CA GLU A 383 -7.95 27.85 40.99
C GLU A 383 -9.35 28.00 40.35
N LEU A 384 -9.83 29.22 40.15
CA LEU A 384 -11.11 29.49 39.48
C LEU A 384 -11.09 29.02 38.03
N PHE A 385 -10.09 29.40 37.23
CA PHE A 385 -10.02 29.03 35.82
C PHE A 385 -9.90 27.52 35.63
N ALA A 386 -9.11 26.84 36.47
CA ALA A 386 -9.06 25.38 36.49
C ALA A 386 -10.42 24.77 36.84
N ASN A 387 -11.09 25.28 37.87
CA ASN A 387 -12.38 24.77 38.31
C ASN A 387 -13.51 24.94 37.29
N GLN A 388 -13.49 26.01 36.49
CA GLN A 388 -14.47 26.24 35.43
C GLN A 388 -14.21 25.37 34.18
N ASN A 389 -12.99 24.82 34.06
CA ASN A 389 -12.54 24.11 32.87
C ASN A 389 -11.97 22.71 33.22
N LYS A 390 -12.61 21.99 34.13
CA LYS A 390 -12.20 20.66 34.64
C LYS A 390 -12.10 19.56 33.58
N ASP A 391 -12.71 19.77 32.41
CA ASP A 391 -12.57 18.86 31.28
C ASP A 391 -11.20 18.98 30.59
N TYR A 392 -10.48 20.09 30.82
CA TYR A 392 -9.19 20.42 30.21
C TYR A 392 -8.06 20.56 31.25
N ILE A 393 -8.38 21.07 32.45
CA ILE A 393 -7.42 21.36 33.51
C ILE A 393 -7.72 20.46 34.72
N TYR A 394 -6.94 19.39 34.86
CA TYR A 394 -7.03 18.44 35.97
C TYR A 394 -5.68 17.73 36.15
N PRO A 395 -5.37 17.21 37.35
CA PRO A 395 -4.16 16.40 37.57
C PRO A 395 -4.17 15.15 36.68
N LYS A 396 -3.20 15.03 35.78
CA LYS A 396 -3.10 13.92 34.80
C LYS A 396 -2.29 12.74 35.37
N ALA A 397 -2.63 11.52 34.97
CA ALA A 397 -1.83 10.33 35.26
C ALA A 397 -0.43 10.40 34.60
N ASN A 398 0.53 9.70 35.18
CA ASN A 398 1.90 9.57 34.71
C ASN A 398 2.04 8.36 33.76
N TYR A 399 2.45 8.62 32.52
CA TYR A 399 2.62 7.61 31.47
C TYR A 399 4.06 7.13 31.27
N ALA A 400 5.03 7.59 32.07
CA ALA A 400 6.45 7.27 31.87
C ALA A 400 6.74 5.75 31.80
N LYS A 401 6.01 4.94 32.58
CA LYS A 401 6.12 3.47 32.53
C LYS A 401 5.62 2.89 31.21
N VAL A 402 4.55 3.44 30.65
CA VAL A 402 4.00 3.03 29.35
C VAL A 402 4.98 3.38 28.24
N GLU A 403 5.50 4.61 28.25
CA GLU A 403 6.49 5.08 27.27
C GLU A 403 7.78 4.25 27.30
N ASP A 404 8.27 3.92 28.50
CA ASP A 404 9.43 3.05 28.69
C ASP A 404 9.17 1.61 28.19
N ALA A 405 7.98 1.05 28.48
CA ALA A 405 7.58 -0.27 27.99
C ALA A 405 7.50 -0.32 26.45
N ILE A 406 6.91 0.70 25.81
CA ILE A 406 6.87 0.83 24.35
C ILE A 406 8.28 0.97 23.77
N LYS A 407 9.14 1.79 24.40
CA LYS A 407 10.53 1.98 23.95
C LYS A 407 11.37 0.71 24.03
N LYS A 408 11.12 -0.14 25.02
CA LYS A 408 11.79 -1.44 25.21
C LYS A 408 11.27 -2.54 24.28
N ALA A 409 10.04 -2.41 23.76
CA ALA A 409 9.48 -3.37 22.82
C ALA A 409 10.28 -3.40 21.49
N PRO A 410 10.58 -4.57 20.93
CA PRO A 410 11.31 -4.68 19.67
C PRO A 410 10.49 -4.12 18.51
N LYS A 411 11.13 -3.30 17.66
CA LYS A 411 10.48 -2.69 16.48
C LYS A 411 10.34 -3.67 15.30
N ASP A 412 11.33 -4.55 15.10
CA ASP A 412 11.26 -5.59 14.08
C ASP A 412 10.71 -6.89 14.69
N LEU A 413 9.50 -7.26 14.25
CA LEU A 413 8.81 -8.44 14.72
C LEU A 413 8.88 -9.64 13.75
N THR A 414 9.54 -9.49 12.60
CA THR A 414 9.54 -10.51 11.53
C THR A 414 10.19 -11.83 11.92
N LYS A 415 11.04 -11.84 12.95
CA LYS A 415 11.69 -13.02 13.51
C LYS A 415 10.85 -13.79 14.54
N TYR A 416 9.74 -13.22 15.02
CA TYR A 416 8.89 -13.86 16.02
C TYR A 416 7.69 -14.56 15.39
N THR A 417 7.01 -15.40 16.16
CA THR A 417 5.76 -16.03 15.72
C THR A 417 4.65 -14.98 15.54
N GLU A 418 3.82 -15.15 14.53
CA GLU A 418 2.71 -14.23 14.21
C GLU A 418 1.81 -13.97 15.43
N GLU A 419 1.51 -15.00 16.22
CA GLU A 419 0.67 -14.91 17.42
C GLU A 419 1.27 -13.98 18.49
N THR A 420 2.56 -14.13 18.80
CA THR A 420 3.19 -13.32 19.85
C THR A 420 3.48 -11.91 19.38
N ALA A 421 3.79 -11.72 18.08
CA ALA A 421 3.91 -10.41 17.45
C ALA A 421 2.58 -9.64 17.46
N TYR A 422 1.48 -10.30 17.08
CA TYR A 422 0.14 -9.74 17.14
C TYR A 422 -0.24 -9.31 18.55
N ASN A 423 0.04 -10.14 19.57
CA ASN A 423 -0.26 -9.81 20.97
C ASN A 423 0.48 -8.56 21.45
N LEU A 424 1.74 -8.37 21.05
CA LEU A 424 2.49 -7.16 21.37
C LEU A 424 1.92 -5.93 20.66
N ASN A 425 1.67 -6.03 19.34
CA ASN A 425 1.05 -4.94 18.58
C ASN A 425 -0.30 -4.54 19.17
N ARG A 426 -1.11 -5.53 19.57
CA ARG A 426 -2.40 -5.31 20.22
C ARG A 426 -2.27 -4.60 21.56
N ALA A 427 -1.33 -5.01 22.41
CA ALA A 427 -1.08 -4.37 23.70
C ALA A 427 -0.65 -2.90 23.53
N ILE A 428 0.22 -2.61 22.55
CA ILE A 428 0.64 -1.25 22.23
C ILE A 428 -0.54 -0.42 21.68
N ALA A 429 -1.33 -0.99 20.77
CA ALA A 429 -2.47 -0.31 20.18
C ALA A 429 -3.64 -0.08 21.16
N SER A 430 -3.66 -0.79 22.29
CA SER A 430 -4.68 -0.66 23.34
C SER A 430 -4.40 0.46 24.34
N VAL A 431 -3.24 1.14 24.24
CA VAL A 431 -2.89 2.25 25.13
C VAL A 431 -3.81 3.45 24.89
N THR A 432 -4.48 3.92 25.94
CA THR A 432 -5.29 5.14 25.92
C THR A 432 -4.64 6.25 26.75
N TYR A 433 -4.51 7.44 26.17
CA TYR A 433 -3.86 8.58 26.82
C TYR A 433 -4.86 9.53 27.49
N GLY A 434 -4.37 10.29 28.47
CA GLY A 434 -5.13 11.35 29.13
C GLY A 434 -6.05 10.90 30.25
N GLU A 435 -5.72 9.79 30.91
CA GLU A 435 -6.39 9.41 32.15
C GLU A 435 -6.05 10.39 33.29
N LYS A 436 -6.98 10.52 34.25
CA LYS A 436 -6.80 11.38 35.42
C LYS A 436 -5.82 10.72 36.39
N LEU A 437 -5.18 11.49 37.26
CA LEU A 437 -4.28 10.95 38.28
C LEU A 437 -4.96 9.87 39.16
N ALA A 438 -6.26 10.01 39.42
CA ALA A 438 -7.07 9.01 40.13
C ALA A 438 -7.11 7.64 39.43
N ASP A 439 -6.90 7.61 38.11
CA ASP A 439 -6.91 6.42 37.26
C ASP A 439 -5.49 5.88 36.98
N GLN A 440 -4.47 6.27 37.76
CA GLN A 440 -3.08 5.85 37.56
C GLN A 440 -2.92 4.32 37.50
N ALA A 441 -3.70 3.56 38.28
CA ALA A 441 -3.66 2.10 38.25
C ALA A 441 -4.02 1.53 36.85
N LYS A 442 -4.91 2.20 36.12
CA LYS A 442 -5.27 1.83 34.73
C LYS A 442 -4.09 2.06 33.78
N VAL A 443 -3.38 3.17 33.93
CA VAL A 443 -2.18 3.49 33.13
C VAL A 443 -1.05 2.51 33.43
N ASP A 444 -0.82 2.19 34.71
CA ASP A 444 0.18 1.20 35.12
C ASP A 444 -0.15 -0.21 34.57
N ALA A 445 -1.44 -0.56 34.47
CA ALA A 445 -1.86 -1.82 33.86
C ALA A 445 -1.49 -1.91 32.37
N MET A 446 -1.66 -0.82 31.59
CA MET A 446 -1.25 -0.79 30.17
C MET A 446 0.25 -1.05 30.00
N ALA A 447 1.10 -0.45 30.84
CA ALA A 447 2.54 -0.68 30.82
C ALA A 447 2.89 -2.15 31.11
N ASN A 448 2.20 -2.75 32.09
CA ASN A 448 2.38 -4.16 32.45
C ASN A 448 1.98 -5.10 31.30
N GLU A 449 0.90 -4.81 30.58
CA GLU A 449 0.46 -5.59 29.42
C GLU A 449 1.50 -5.57 28.29
N ILE A 450 2.04 -4.40 27.94
CA ILE A 450 3.10 -4.27 26.93
C ILE A 450 4.36 -5.02 27.36
N THR A 451 4.76 -4.88 28.62
CA THR A 451 5.94 -5.56 29.18
C THR A 451 5.76 -7.09 29.13
N LYS A 452 4.58 -7.58 29.53
CA LYS A 452 4.24 -9.00 29.49
C LYS A 452 4.20 -9.54 28.06
N ALA A 453 3.60 -8.81 27.12
CA ALA A 453 3.54 -9.21 25.72
C ALA A 453 4.94 -9.27 25.09
N THR A 454 5.81 -8.30 25.42
CA THR A 454 7.21 -8.28 24.99
C THR A 454 8.00 -9.48 25.52
N ALA A 455 7.85 -9.80 26.81
CA ALA A 455 8.51 -10.95 27.43
C ALA A 455 8.04 -12.30 26.85
N ASN A 456 6.81 -12.36 26.33
CA ASN A 456 6.22 -13.57 25.76
C ASN A 456 6.51 -13.78 24.26
N LEU A 457 7.31 -12.92 23.63
CA LEU A 457 7.71 -13.08 22.24
C LEU A 457 8.47 -14.40 22.02
N LYS A 458 8.07 -15.15 20.99
CA LYS A 458 8.67 -16.45 20.64
C LYS A 458 9.31 -16.39 19.27
N VAL A 459 10.56 -16.81 19.12
CA VAL A 459 11.25 -16.87 17.82
C VAL A 459 10.58 -17.92 16.92
N ALA A 460 10.34 -17.56 15.66
CA ALA A 460 9.80 -18.49 14.67
C ALA A 460 10.90 -19.46 14.21
N THR A 461 10.77 -20.74 14.58
CA THR A 461 11.74 -21.81 14.20
C THR A 461 11.52 -22.36 12.79
N SER A 462 10.34 -22.14 12.20
CA SER A 462 10.02 -22.38 10.78
C SER A 462 8.69 -21.71 10.43
N LYS A 463 8.48 -21.34 9.14
CA LYS A 463 7.15 -20.90 8.68
C LYS A 463 6.20 -22.09 8.71
N LYS A 464 5.11 -22.01 9.48
CA LYS A 464 4.01 -22.99 9.39
C LYS A 464 3.55 -23.05 7.93
N LYS A 465 3.34 -24.26 7.42
CA LYS A 465 2.75 -24.47 6.08
C LYS A 465 1.31 -23.97 6.12
N LYS A 466 1.05 -22.81 5.51
CA LYS A 466 -0.29 -22.24 5.34
C LYS A 466 -0.93 -22.78 4.07
N SER A 467 -2.26 -22.87 4.06
CA SER A 467 -2.99 -23.21 2.84
C SER A 467 -3.01 -22.00 1.90
N ALA A 468 -2.92 -22.26 0.60
CA ALA A 468 -3.16 -21.28 -0.45
C ALA A 468 -4.35 -21.77 -1.29
N ILE A 469 -5.39 -20.94 -1.38
CA ILE A 469 -6.69 -21.35 -1.91
C ILE A 469 -7.02 -20.54 -3.16
N PHE A 470 -7.50 -21.19 -4.21
CA PHE A 470 -8.10 -20.51 -5.36
C PHE A 470 -9.61 -20.70 -5.34
N SER A 471 -10.40 -19.63 -5.40
CA SER A 471 -11.86 -19.67 -5.38
C SER A 471 -12.45 -19.23 -6.72
N ILE A 472 -13.44 -19.96 -7.20
CA ILE A 472 -14.18 -19.63 -8.43
C ILE A 472 -15.69 -19.67 -8.18
N ASP A 473 -16.38 -18.62 -8.63
CA ASP A 473 -17.84 -18.55 -8.59
C ASP A 473 -18.47 -19.37 -9.74
N ALA A 474 -18.74 -20.63 -9.44
CA ALA A 474 -19.43 -21.57 -10.33
C ALA A 474 -20.93 -21.72 -10.00
N GLY A 475 -21.48 -20.83 -9.15
CA GLY A 475 -22.88 -20.84 -8.72
C GLY A 475 -23.71 -19.85 -9.54
N ARG A 476 -23.20 -18.62 -9.72
CA ARG A 476 -23.85 -17.63 -10.60
C ARG A 476 -23.75 -18.05 -12.06
N LYS A 477 -22.56 -18.50 -12.47
CA LYS A 477 -22.24 -18.93 -13.83
C LYS A 477 -21.92 -20.42 -13.90
N TYR A 478 -22.45 -21.12 -14.90
CA TYR A 478 -22.13 -22.54 -15.10
C TYR A 478 -20.72 -22.69 -15.68
N PHE A 479 -19.89 -23.51 -15.02
CA PHE A 479 -18.61 -23.99 -15.53
C PHE A 479 -18.72 -25.49 -15.83
N SER A 480 -18.26 -25.91 -17.00
CA SER A 480 -18.26 -27.32 -17.35
C SER A 480 -17.27 -28.12 -16.51
N LYS A 481 -17.45 -29.44 -16.46
CA LYS A 481 -16.52 -30.38 -15.83
C LYS A 481 -15.06 -30.12 -16.25
N ASP A 482 -14.83 -29.98 -17.55
CA ASP A 482 -13.48 -29.84 -18.11
C ASP A 482 -12.85 -28.49 -17.73
N GLN A 483 -13.63 -27.41 -17.67
CA GLN A 483 -13.14 -26.10 -17.20
C GLN A 483 -12.71 -26.14 -15.73
N LEU A 484 -13.50 -26.80 -14.87
CA LEU A 484 -13.17 -26.93 -13.45
C LEU A 484 -11.94 -27.84 -13.23
N ILE A 485 -11.82 -28.93 -13.99
CA ILE A 485 -10.62 -29.77 -14.00
C ILE A 485 -9.39 -28.95 -14.41
N GLU A 486 -9.50 -28.12 -15.45
CA GLU A 486 -8.39 -27.29 -15.92
C GLU A 486 -7.94 -26.28 -14.84
N ILE A 487 -8.89 -25.67 -14.12
CA ILE A 487 -8.61 -24.78 -12.98
C ILE A 487 -7.88 -25.55 -11.87
N ILE A 488 -8.33 -26.75 -11.51
CA ILE A 488 -7.71 -27.56 -10.45
C ILE A 488 -6.28 -27.97 -10.83
N GLU A 489 -6.07 -28.38 -12.08
CA GLU A 489 -4.73 -28.70 -12.58
C GLU A 489 -3.81 -27.47 -12.58
N LYS A 490 -4.33 -26.30 -12.97
CA LYS A 490 -3.57 -25.04 -12.88
C LYS A 490 -3.24 -24.69 -11.44
N ALA A 491 -4.19 -24.84 -10.51
CA ALA A 491 -3.99 -24.57 -9.09
C ALA A 491 -2.88 -25.47 -8.53
N HIS A 492 -2.93 -26.78 -8.84
CA HIS A 492 -1.87 -27.72 -8.49
C HIS A 492 -0.50 -27.27 -9.03
N ARG A 493 -0.41 -26.97 -10.34
CA ARG A 493 0.83 -26.48 -10.98
C ARG A 493 1.39 -25.23 -10.31
N ASN A 494 0.52 -24.36 -9.85
CA ASN A 494 0.88 -23.12 -9.19
C ASN A 494 1.12 -23.25 -7.69
N GLY A 495 1.03 -24.45 -7.13
CA GLY A 495 1.36 -24.71 -5.73
C GLY A 495 0.27 -24.32 -4.74
N TYR A 496 -0.97 -24.12 -5.21
CA TYR A 496 -2.13 -24.03 -4.33
C TYR A 496 -2.33 -25.36 -3.60
N THR A 497 -2.94 -25.31 -2.42
CA THR A 497 -3.27 -26.50 -1.63
C THR A 497 -4.72 -26.93 -1.80
N ASP A 498 -5.60 -25.96 -2.07
CA ASP A 498 -7.04 -26.18 -2.13
C ASP A 498 -7.66 -25.32 -3.25
N VAL A 499 -8.79 -25.80 -3.81
CA VAL A 499 -9.69 -25.01 -4.67
C VAL A 499 -11.04 -24.91 -3.99
N GLN A 500 -11.59 -23.71 -3.90
CA GLN A 500 -12.96 -23.46 -3.45
C GLN A 500 -13.87 -23.38 -4.68
N LEU A 501 -14.86 -24.26 -4.72
CA LEU A 501 -15.88 -24.31 -5.76
C LEU A 501 -17.17 -23.75 -5.16
N ILE A 502 -17.56 -22.55 -5.58
CA ILE A 502 -18.83 -21.97 -5.15
C ILE A 502 -19.92 -22.56 -6.04
N LEU A 503 -20.70 -23.50 -5.51
CA LEU A 503 -21.68 -24.28 -6.28
C LEU A 503 -23.11 -23.78 -6.08
N GLY A 504 -23.38 -23.15 -4.94
CA GLY A 504 -24.62 -22.45 -4.64
C GLY A 504 -24.33 -20.99 -4.32
N ASN A 505 -24.56 -20.08 -5.26
CA ASN A 505 -24.43 -18.62 -5.10
C ASN A 505 -25.30 -17.94 -6.16
N ASP A 506 -26.42 -17.38 -5.72
CA ASP A 506 -27.61 -17.02 -6.50
C ASP A 506 -28.18 -18.22 -7.29
N GLY A 507 -27.42 -18.89 -8.16
CA GLY A 507 -27.79 -20.20 -8.74
C GLY A 507 -27.28 -21.39 -7.93
N LEU A 508 -27.90 -22.57 -8.11
CA LEU A 508 -27.41 -23.86 -7.57
C LEU A 508 -27.01 -24.78 -8.73
N ARG A 509 -25.70 -24.86 -9.01
CA ARG A 509 -25.12 -25.47 -10.21
C ARG A 509 -24.53 -26.85 -9.99
N PHE A 510 -25.00 -27.56 -8.97
CA PHE A 510 -24.67 -28.96 -8.71
C PHE A 510 -25.89 -29.68 -8.17
N ALA A 511 -26.17 -30.89 -8.65
CA ALA A 511 -27.24 -31.73 -8.15
C ALA A 511 -26.76 -33.18 -7.95
N LEU A 512 -27.14 -33.77 -6.82
CA LEU A 512 -26.87 -35.18 -6.51
C LEU A 512 -27.86 -36.11 -7.23
N ASP A 513 -27.52 -37.39 -7.34
CA ASP A 513 -28.40 -38.40 -7.91
C ASP A 513 -29.67 -38.56 -7.06
N ASN A 514 -29.51 -38.54 -5.73
CA ASN A 514 -30.61 -38.58 -4.76
C ASN A 514 -30.81 -37.25 -4.02
N MET A 515 -31.76 -36.47 -4.53
CA MET A 515 -32.20 -35.20 -3.96
C MET A 515 -33.45 -35.30 -3.07
N ASP A 516 -33.81 -36.49 -2.56
CA ASP A 516 -34.96 -36.61 -1.64
C ASP A 516 -34.74 -35.79 -0.36
N ILE A 517 -35.57 -34.78 -0.11
CA ILE A 517 -35.49 -33.93 1.08
C ILE A 517 -36.68 -34.26 2.00
N LYS A 518 -36.41 -34.48 3.29
CA LYS A 518 -37.43 -34.80 4.30
C LYS A 518 -37.49 -33.71 5.35
N VAL A 519 -38.61 -32.99 5.42
CA VAL A 519 -38.80 -31.86 6.35
C VAL A 519 -40.19 -31.97 6.94
N ASN A 520 -40.28 -31.89 8.28
CA ASN A 520 -41.57 -31.85 9.00
C ASN A 520 -42.59 -32.93 8.58
N GLY A 521 -42.12 -34.17 8.32
CA GLY A 521 -42.96 -35.28 7.88
C GLY A 521 -43.35 -35.28 6.39
N LYS A 522 -43.01 -34.22 5.63
CA LYS A 522 -43.14 -34.16 4.17
C LYS A 522 -41.85 -34.66 3.50
N THR A 523 -42.00 -35.43 2.41
CA THR A 523 -40.87 -35.84 1.56
C THR A 523 -41.01 -35.17 0.20
N TYR A 524 -40.05 -34.32 -0.17
CA TYR A 524 -39.88 -33.79 -1.52
C TYR A 524 -39.05 -34.80 -2.31
N LYS A 525 -39.61 -35.32 -3.41
CA LYS A 525 -38.97 -36.39 -4.19
C LYS A 525 -37.84 -35.84 -5.06
N SER A 526 -36.80 -36.64 -5.25
CA SER A 526 -35.58 -36.29 -5.99
C SER A 526 -35.87 -35.63 -7.34
N GLU A 527 -36.75 -36.21 -8.14
CA GLU A 527 -37.09 -35.69 -9.47
C GLU A 527 -37.81 -34.33 -9.41
N ASP A 528 -38.67 -34.12 -8.42
CA ASP A 528 -39.35 -32.84 -8.22
C ASP A 528 -38.36 -31.77 -7.73
N VAL A 529 -37.45 -32.14 -6.83
CA VAL A 529 -36.38 -31.25 -6.34
C VAL A 529 -35.45 -30.85 -7.47
N LYS A 530 -35.00 -31.79 -8.31
CA LYS A 530 -34.15 -31.49 -9.50
C LYS A 530 -34.87 -30.57 -10.49
N LYS A 531 -36.13 -30.85 -10.82
CA LYS A 531 -36.94 -29.97 -11.69
C LYS A 531 -37.10 -28.56 -11.10
N ALA A 532 -37.30 -28.48 -9.79
CA ALA A 532 -37.40 -27.20 -9.09
C ALA A 532 -36.09 -26.42 -9.10
N ILE A 533 -34.94 -27.10 -8.93
CA ILE A 533 -33.61 -26.48 -9.05
C ILE A 533 -33.40 -25.93 -10.46
N THR A 534 -33.66 -26.71 -11.51
CA THR A 534 -33.59 -26.23 -12.91
C THR A 534 -34.48 -25.02 -13.13
N LYS A 535 -35.72 -25.06 -12.63
CA LYS A 535 -36.64 -23.91 -12.74
C LYS A 535 -36.11 -22.69 -12.00
N GLY A 536 -35.58 -22.86 -10.78
CA GLY A 536 -35.03 -21.76 -10.00
C GLY A 536 -33.80 -21.13 -10.64
N ASN A 537 -32.91 -21.98 -11.17
CA ASN A 537 -31.76 -21.57 -11.96
C ASN A 537 -32.18 -20.82 -13.23
N ASP A 538 -33.16 -21.31 -13.99
CA ASP A 538 -33.69 -20.64 -15.18
C ASP A 538 -34.29 -19.26 -14.87
N ILE A 539 -34.94 -19.11 -13.70
CA ILE A 539 -35.48 -17.83 -13.23
C ILE A 539 -34.36 -16.86 -12.88
N TYR A 540 -33.31 -17.32 -12.20
CA TYR A 540 -32.15 -16.48 -11.89
C TYR A 540 -31.37 -16.12 -13.17
N TYR A 541 -30.84 -17.13 -13.85
CA TYR A 541 -30.14 -17.01 -15.11
C TYR A 541 -30.09 -18.35 -15.84
N LYS A 542 -30.76 -18.42 -16.98
CA LYS A 542 -30.68 -19.56 -17.91
C LYS A 542 -29.36 -19.55 -18.66
N ASP A 543 -28.33 -20.15 -18.06
CA ASP A 543 -26.99 -20.16 -18.63
C ASP A 543 -26.94 -21.00 -19.92
N PRO A 544 -26.52 -20.42 -21.06
CA PRO A 544 -26.46 -21.14 -22.33
C PRO A 544 -25.42 -22.29 -22.34
N ASN A 545 -24.54 -22.36 -21.34
CA ASN A 545 -23.48 -23.37 -21.27
C ASN A 545 -23.87 -24.62 -20.49
N GLY A 546 -24.99 -24.60 -19.75
CA GLY A 546 -25.46 -25.72 -18.93
C GLY A 546 -26.25 -25.26 -17.71
N ASP A 547 -26.99 -26.18 -17.08
CA ASP A 547 -27.79 -25.88 -15.89
C ASP A 547 -27.05 -26.20 -14.59
N TYR A 548 -26.69 -27.46 -14.36
CA TYR A 548 -25.91 -27.90 -13.21
C TYR A 548 -24.99 -29.09 -13.56
N LEU A 549 -23.95 -29.29 -12.77
CA LEU A 549 -23.11 -30.48 -12.79
C LEU A 549 -23.85 -31.67 -12.16
N THR A 550 -23.70 -32.83 -12.77
CA THR A 550 -24.20 -34.11 -12.22
C THR A 550 -23.27 -34.67 -11.14
N GLU A 551 -23.76 -35.61 -10.33
CA GLU A 551 -22.95 -36.32 -9.32
C GLU A 551 -21.74 -37.04 -9.95
N ALA A 552 -21.93 -37.65 -11.13
CA ALA A 552 -20.86 -38.33 -11.86
C ALA A 552 -19.76 -37.36 -12.34
N GLU A 553 -20.13 -36.18 -12.86
CA GLU A 553 -19.16 -35.17 -13.28
C GLU A 553 -18.38 -34.62 -12.07
N MET A 554 -19.06 -34.38 -10.95
CA MET A 554 -18.38 -33.94 -9.71
C MET A 554 -17.47 -35.02 -9.15
N ASP A 555 -17.85 -36.30 -9.25
CA ASP A 555 -17.00 -37.44 -8.86
C ASP A 555 -15.69 -37.48 -9.68
N GLU A 556 -15.75 -37.18 -10.98
CA GLU A 556 -14.56 -37.06 -11.82
C GLU A 556 -13.68 -35.87 -11.38
N ILE A 557 -14.27 -34.70 -11.16
CA ILE A 557 -13.57 -33.50 -10.66
C ILE A 557 -12.83 -33.81 -9.35
N LEU A 558 -13.52 -34.41 -8.38
CA LEU A 558 -12.98 -34.76 -7.07
C LEU A 558 -11.90 -35.86 -7.17
N THR A 559 -12.05 -36.80 -8.09
CA THR A 559 -11.04 -37.82 -8.37
C THR A 559 -9.75 -37.20 -8.90
N VAL A 560 -9.86 -36.24 -9.82
CA VAL A 560 -8.69 -35.50 -10.33
C VAL A 560 -8.03 -34.69 -9.21
N ALA A 561 -8.80 -33.93 -8.42
CA ALA A 561 -8.27 -33.18 -7.30
C ALA A 561 -7.52 -34.07 -6.30
N LYS A 562 -8.11 -35.21 -5.92
CA LYS A 562 -7.49 -36.19 -5.02
C LYS A 562 -6.20 -36.77 -5.59
N ARG A 563 -6.17 -37.10 -6.89
CA ARG A 563 -4.96 -37.59 -7.59
C ARG A 563 -3.82 -36.58 -7.54
N LEU A 564 -4.15 -35.29 -7.61
CA LEU A 564 -3.18 -34.18 -7.55
C LEU A 564 -2.84 -33.75 -6.11
N GLY A 565 -3.48 -34.37 -5.09
CA GLY A 565 -3.31 -33.99 -3.69
C GLY A 565 -3.95 -32.65 -3.33
N MET A 566 -4.89 -32.17 -4.13
CA MET A 566 -5.62 -30.91 -3.93
C MET A 566 -6.85 -31.12 -3.04
N GLY A 567 -7.08 -30.22 -2.09
CA GLY A 567 -8.36 -30.13 -1.38
C GLY A 567 -9.43 -29.42 -2.22
N VAL A 568 -10.69 -29.81 -2.05
CA VAL A 568 -11.85 -29.10 -2.63
C VAL A 568 -12.75 -28.62 -1.50
N ILE A 569 -13.03 -27.31 -1.50
CA ILE A 569 -13.91 -26.63 -0.53
C ILE A 569 -15.21 -26.28 -1.27
N PRO A 570 -16.30 -27.06 -1.10
CA PRO A 570 -17.59 -26.69 -1.66
C PRO A 570 -18.19 -25.48 -0.94
N VAL A 571 -18.93 -24.64 -1.68
CA VAL A 571 -19.77 -23.58 -1.11
C VAL A 571 -21.22 -23.73 -1.53
N ILE A 572 -22.12 -23.69 -0.56
CA ILE A 572 -23.56 -23.50 -0.76
C ILE A 572 -23.97 -22.32 0.12
N ASN A 573 -24.22 -21.17 -0.48
CA ASN A 573 -24.40 -19.90 0.20
C ASN A 573 -25.77 -19.79 0.89
N SER A 574 -25.77 -19.26 2.11
CA SER A 574 -26.95 -19.00 2.93
C SER A 574 -26.59 -18.10 4.12
N PRO A 575 -27.47 -17.22 4.64
CA PRO A 575 -28.86 -16.97 4.24
C PRO A 575 -29.05 -16.07 3.02
N GLY A 576 -28.00 -15.38 2.54
CA GLY A 576 -28.01 -14.59 1.31
C GLY A 576 -27.61 -15.42 0.09
N HIS A 577 -27.69 -14.83 -1.11
CA HIS A 577 -27.35 -15.45 -2.39
C HIS A 577 -28.05 -16.79 -2.68
N MET A 578 -29.35 -16.87 -2.37
CA MET A 578 -30.15 -18.10 -2.48
C MET A 578 -31.17 -18.07 -3.62
N ASP A 579 -31.09 -17.18 -4.61
CA ASP A 579 -32.16 -16.89 -5.59
C ASP A 579 -32.78 -18.14 -6.23
N GLY A 580 -31.97 -18.98 -6.85
CA GLY A 580 -32.37 -20.25 -7.46
C GLY A 580 -32.89 -21.26 -6.45
N ILE A 581 -32.31 -21.31 -5.25
CA ILE A 581 -32.77 -22.19 -4.15
C ILE A 581 -34.15 -21.75 -3.66
N LEU A 582 -34.38 -20.46 -3.47
CA LEU A 582 -35.65 -19.89 -3.01
C LEU A 582 -36.75 -20.07 -4.07
N ASN A 583 -36.44 -19.82 -5.34
CA ASN A 583 -37.35 -20.12 -6.45
C ASN A 583 -37.68 -21.62 -6.56
N ALA A 584 -36.71 -22.49 -6.28
CA ALA A 584 -36.94 -23.94 -6.22
C ALA A 584 -37.87 -24.31 -5.03
N MET A 585 -37.68 -23.70 -3.85
CA MET A 585 -38.57 -23.90 -2.70
C MET A 585 -40.02 -23.51 -3.04
N GLU A 586 -40.25 -22.38 -3.70
CA GLU A 586 -41.58 -21.98 -4.16
C GLU A 586 -42.17 -22.97 -5.16
N ALA A 587 -41.37 -23.45 -6.12
CA ALA A 587 -41.81 -24.46 -7.09
C ALA A 587 -42.18 -25.80 -6.44
N LEU A 588 -41.59 -26.12 -5.28
CA LEU A 588 -41.92 -27.28 -4.43
C LEU A 588 -43.11 -27.03 -3.47
N GLY A 589 -43.70 -25.84 -3.54
CA GLY A 589 -44.87 -25.44 -2.76
C GLY A 589 -44.57 -24.94 -1.34
N ILE A 590 -43.31 -24.64 -1.01
CA ILE A 590 -42.97 -23.95 0.24
C ILE A 590 -43.43 -22.50 0.11
N LYS A 591 -44.27 -22.04 1.03
CA LYS A 591 -44.88 -20.71 0.95
C LYS A 591 -43.96 -19.65 1.55
N ASN A 592 -43.74 -18.57 0.81
CA ASN A 592 -42.96 -17.39 1.21
C ASN A 592 -41.59 -17.74 1.83
N PRO A 593 -40.72 -18.48 1.13
CA PRO A 593 -39.41 -18.83 1.65
C PRO A 593 -38.48 -17.61 1.79
N GLN A 594 -38.78 -16.49 1.12
CA GLN A 594 -37.94 -15.30 1.10
C GLN A 594 -38.28 -14.30 2.20
N TYR A 595 -37.25 -13.66 2.74
CA TYR A 595 -37.39 -12.52 3.63
C TYR A 595 -38.15 -11.38 2.94
N SER A 596 -38.96 -10.65 3.70
CA SER A 596 -39.72 -9.52 3.19
C SER A 596 -39.77 -8.38 4.20
N HIS A 597 -39.76 -7.16 3.70
CA HIS A 597 -39.88 -5.94 4.49
C HIS A 597 -40.68 -4.90 3.71
N ASN A 598 -41.63 -4.21 4.37
CA ASN A 598 -42.50 -3.19 3.77
C ASN A 598 -43.14 -3.60 2.43
N GLY A 599 -43.57 -4.87 2.33
CA GLY A 599 -44.21 -5.40 1.12
C GLY A 599 -43.25 -5.76 -0.02
N LYS A 600 -41.95 -5.50 0.10
CA LYS A 600 -40.93 -5.95 -0.86
C LYS A 600 -40.33 -7.27 -0.38
N LYS A 601 -40.31 -8.28 -1.25
CA LYS A 601 -39.67 -9.58 -1.01
C LYS A 601 -38.24 -9.55 -1.55
N SER A 602 -37.30 -10.08 -0.79
CA SER A 602 -35.94 -10.33 -1.28
C SER A 602 -35.99 -11.45 -2.32
N THR A 603 -35.21 -11.36 -3.39
CA THR A 603 -35.03 -12.47 -4.33
C THR A 603 -34.01 -13.48 -3.80
N ARG A 604 -33.11 -13.05 -2.92
CA ARG A 604 -31.86 -13.76 -2.58
C ARG A 604 -31.74 -14.23 -1.14
N THR A 605 -32.62 -13.78 -0.25
CA THR A 605 -32.48 -14.02 1.20
C THR A 605 -33.62 -14.85 1.76
N ILE A 606 -33.29 -15.92 2.48
CA ILE A 606 -34.28 -16.76 3.18
C ILE A 606 -34.91 -16.01 4.38
N ASP A 607 -36.21 -16.22 4.62
CA ASP A 607 -36.89 -15.71 5.81
C ASP A 607 -36.54 -16.54 7.05
N LEU A 608 -35.82 -15.92 7.98
CA LEU A 608 -35.44 -16.53 9.26
C LEU A 608 -36.63 -16.81 10.21
N ASN A 609 -37.85 -16.41 9.86
CA ASN A 609 -39.08 -16.80 10.55
C ASN A 609 -39.75 -18.04 9.93
N ASN A 610 -39.38 -18.42 8.71
CA ASN A 610 -40.00 -19.51 8.00
C ASN A 610 -39.35 -20.86 8.37
N LYS A 611 -39.93 -21.55 9.35
CA LYS A 611 -39.42 -22.84 9.86
C LYS A 611 -39.31 -23.91 8.77
N GLU A 612 -40.26 -23.98 7.83
CA GLU A 612 -40.22 -24.98 6.75
C GLU A 612 -39.05 -24.71 5.80
N ALA A 613 -38.85 -23.44 5.41
CA ALA A 613 -37.72 -23.05 4.55
C ALA A 613 -36.36 -23.29 5.23
N ILE A 614 -36.23 -22.91 6.52
CA ILE A 614 -35.00 -23.11 7.30
C ILE A 614 -34.63 -24.59 7.40
N GLU A 615 -35.58 -25.46 7.76
CA GLU A 615 -35.32 -26.90 7.88
C GLU A 615 -35.07 -27.56 6.52
N PHE A 616 -35.72 -27.09 5.44
CA PHE A 616 -35.39 -27.50 4.09
C PHE A 616 -33.94 -27.17 3.73
N ASN A 617 -33.50 -25.94 4.00
CA ASN A 617 -32.13 -25.53 3.69
C ASN A 617 -31.10 -26.28 4.55
N LYS A 618 -31.39 -26.53 5.84
CA LYS A 618 -30.53 -27.34 6.71
C LYS A 618 -30.33 -28.75 6.17
N GLU A 619 -31.40 -29.42 5.72
CA GLU A 619 -31.29 -30.75 5.11
C GLU A 619 -30.60 -30.71 3.73
N LEU A 620 -30.74 -29.64 2.96
CA LEU A 620 -30.00 -29.42 1.72
C LEU A 620 -28.49 -29.29 1.97
N VAL A 621 -28.08 -28.42 2.90
CA VAL A 621 -26.67 -28.24 3.30
C VAL A 621 -26.11 -29.55 3.85
N LYS A 622 -26.86 -30.27 4.68
CA LYS A 622 -26.47 -31.59 5.22
C LYS A 622 -26.19 -32.61 4.12
N LYS A 623 -27.01 -32.67 3.07
CA LYS A 623 -26.79 -33.57 1.92
C LYS A 623 -25.46 -33.29 1.26
N TYR A 624 -25.19 -32.02 0.89
CA TYR A 624 -23.95 -31.65 0.23
C TYR A 624 -22.74 -31.85 1.15
N ALA A 625 -22.82 -31.43 2.41
CA ALA A 625 -21.74 -31.64 3.38
C ALA A 625 -21.43 -33.14 3.54
N THR A 626 -22.44 -33.99 3.66
CA THR A 626 -22.25 -35.45 3.75
C THR A 626 -21.61 -36.04 2.49
N TYR A 627 -22.03 -35.60 1.30
CA TYR A 627 -21.46 -36.06 0.04
C TYR A 627 -19.97 -35.67 -0.05
N PHE A 628 -19.63 -34.40 0.13
CA PHE A 628 -18.25 -33.93 0.03
C PHE A 628 -17.34 -34.50 1.14
N ALA A 629 -17.85 -34.67 2.36
CA ALA A 629 -17.12 -35.34 3.44
C ALA A 629 -16.72 -36.77 3.04
N LYS A 630 -17.66 -37.55 2.48
CA LYS A 630 -17.39 -38.93 2.01
C LYS A 630 -16.36 -38.97 0.88
N LYS A 631 -16.27 -37.92 0.07
CA LYS A 631 -15.30 -37.80 -1.04
C LYS A 631 -13.94 -37.23 -0.58
N GLY A 632 -13.81 -36.85 0.70
CA GLY A 632 -12.54 -36.47 1.33
C GLY A 632 -12.31 -34.96 1.48
N SER A 633 -13.31 -34.12 1.18
CA SER A 633 -13.27 -32.70 1.49
C SER A 633 -13.27 -32.46 3.01
N LYS A 634 -12.51 -31.46 3.46
CA LYS A 634 -12.30 -31.19 4.90
C LYS A 634 -13.00 -29.95 5.43
N ILE A 635 -13.32 -29.01 4.55
CA ILE A 635 -13.92 -27.71 4.88
C ILE A 635 -15.15 -27.56 3.99
N PHE A 636 -16.25 -27.09 4.58
CA PHE A 636 -17.47 -26.72 3.87
C PHE A 636 -17.76 -25.26 4.16
N ASN A 637 -17.83 -24.44 3.11
CA ASN A 637 -18.19 -23.04 3.26
C ASN A 637 -19.71 -22.91 3.06
N PHE A 638 -20.41 -22.30 4.01
CA PHE A 638 -21.86 -22.13 3.94
C PHE A 638 -22.27 -20.67 3.75
N GLY A 639 -21.32 -19.79 3.41
CA GLY A 639 -21.63 -18.44 2.97
C GLY A 639 -21.69 -17.40 4.08
N CYS A 640 -22.88 -16.90 4.39
CA CYS A 640 -23.19 -15.85 5.40
C CYS A 640 -22.91 -14.39 5.00
N ASP A 641 -22.88 -14.11 3.70
CA ASP A 641 -22.72 -12.77 3.15
C ASP A 641 -24.05 -12.18 2.63
N GLU A 642 -24.03 -10.85 2.45
CA GLU A 642 -25.08 -10.07 1.78
C GLU A 642 -26.54 -10.33 2.20
N TYR A 643 -26.85 -10.34 3.50
CA TYR A 643 -28.23 -10.48 3.97
C TYR A 643 -29.13 -9.35 3.45
N ALA A 644 -30.16 -9.70 2.67
CA ALA A 644 -31.23 -8.85 2.15
C ALA A 644 -30.79 -7.51 1.53
N ASN A 645 -29.62 -7.48 0.88
CA ASN A 645 -29.07 -6.25 0.30
C ASN A 645 -29.84 -5.72 -0.94
N ASP A 646 -30.79 -6.51 -1.46
CA ASP A 646 -31.63 -6.20 -2.61
C ASP A 646 -32.94 -5.47 -2.26
N ILE A 647 -33.30 -5.37 -0.98
CA ILE A 647 -34.53 -4.70 -0.54
C ILE A 647 -34.36 -3.16 -0.48
N ASP A 648 -33.17 -2.65 -0.17
CA ASP A 648 -32.98 -1.28 0.36
C ASP A 648 -32.30 -0.26 -0.55
N SER A 649 -32.23 -0.56 -1.84
CA SER A 649 -31.74 0.41 -2.83
C SER A 649 -32.78 1.52 -3.08
N SER A 650 -32.86 2.56 -2.25
CA SER A 650 -33.57 3.80 -2.58
C SER A 650 -32.67 5.04 -2.45
N GLU A 651 -33.01 6.08 -3.20
CA GLU A 651 -32.27 7.34 -3.38
C GLU A 651 -32.10 8.19 -2.09
N GLU A 652 -32.49 7.68 -0.91
CA GLU A 652 -32.52 8.44 0.37
C GLU A 652 -31.65 7.87 1.52
N GLY A 653 -30.86 6.80 1.30
CA GLY A 653 -29.88 6.32 2.28
C GLY A 653 -29.59 4.82 2.22
N TYR A 654 -28.32 4.41 2.33
CA TYR A 654 -27.85 3.03 2.18
C TYR A 654 -28.07 2.19 3.45
N TYR A 655 -29.30 1.81 3.77
CA TYR A 655 -29.51 0.77 4.77
C TYR A 655 -29.05 -0.58 4.19
N ASN A 656 -27.93 -1.14 4.70
CA ASN A 656 -27.62 -2.54 4.42
C ASN A 656 -28.50 -3.47 5.27
N GLY A 657 -28.81 -4.65 4.74
CA GLY A 657 -29.74 -5.57 5.40
C GLY A 657 -29.25 -6.11 6.75
N TRP A 658 -27.95 -6.02 7.05
CA TRP A 658 -27.39 -6.35 8.38
C TRP A 658 -27.82 -5.36 9.46
N SER A 659 -27.72 -4.05 9.20
CA SER A 659 -28.20 -3.02 10.11
C SER A 659 -29.71 -3.14 10.34
N ARG A 660 -30.47 -3.49 9.29
CA ARG A 660 -31.91 -3.79 9.42
C ARG A 660 -32.17 -5.00 10.31
N LEU A 661 -31.46 -6.10 10.07
CA LEU A 661 -31.60 -7.31 10.86
C LEU A 661 -31.35 -7.06 12.36
N GLN A 662 -30.43 -6.16 12.70
CA GLN A 662 -30.24 -5.67 14.07
C GLN A 662 -31.41 -4.80 14.55
N GLY A 663 -31.85 -3.81 13.75
CA GLY A 663 -32.96 -2.91 14.08
C GLY A 663 -34.30 -3.61 14.29
N GLU A 664 -34.55 -4.71 13.58
CA GLU A 664 -35.75 -5.55 13.72
C GLU A 664 -35.66 -6.55 14.88
N GLY A 665 -34.53 -6.61 15.60
CA GLY A 665 -34.30 -7.59 16.66
C GLY A 665 -34.19 -9.04 16.15
N MET A 666 -33.94 -9.23 14.85
CA MET A 666 -33.87 -10.53 14.18
C MET A 666 -32.46 -11.14 14.19
N TYR A 667 -31.44 -10.35 14.53
CA TYR A 667 -30.04 -10.79 14.55
C TYR A 667 -29.77 -12.02 15.46
N PRO A 668 -30.38 -12.19 16.66
CA PRO A 668 -30.24 -13.42 17.44
C PRO A 668 -30.70 -14.70 16.71
N LYS A 669 -31.72 -14.61 15.85
CA LYS A 669 -32.16 -15.74 15.01
C LYS A 669 -31.13 -16.07 13.94
N PHE A 670 -30.47 -15.05 13.37
CA PHE A 670 -29.35 -15.27 12.46
C PHE A 670 -28.18 -15.97 13.15
N VAL A 671 -27.79 -15.54 14.36
CA VAL A 671 -26.75 -16.24 15.16
C VAL A 671 -27.13 -17.71 15.37
N THR A 672 -28.39 -17.98 15.73
CA THR A 672 -28.90 -19.34 15.92
C THR A 672 -28.81 -20.16 14.62
N TYR A 673 -29.27 -19.58 13.51
CA TYR A 673 -29.26 -20.21 12.19
C TYR A 673 -27.84 -20.56 11.71
N VAL A 674 -26.88 -19.64 11.87
CA VAL A 674 -25.47 -19.86 11.53
C VAL A 674 -24.86 -20.98 12.37
N ASN A 675 -25.15 -21.01 13.67
CA ASN A 675 -24.68 -22.06 14.56
C ASN A 675 -25.30 -23.44 14.23
N ASP A 676 -26.56 -23.47 13.81
CA ASP A 676 -27.22 -24.69 13.34
C ASP A 676 -26.57 -25.24 12.06
N LEU A 677 -26.27 -24.38 11.07
CA LEU A 677 -25.54 -24.79 9.87
C LEU A 677 -24.13 -25.28 10.20
N SER A 678 -23.42 -24.57 11.08
CA SER A 678 -22.12 -25.00 11.59
C SER A 678 -22.19 -26.40 12.21
N LYS A 679 -23.20 -26.66 13.04
CA LYS A 679 -23.44 -27.97 13.65
C LYS A 679 -23.69 -29.05 12.59
N VAL A 680 -24.55 -28.80 11.61
CA VAL A 680 -24.84 -29.75 10.52
C VAL A 680 -23.57 -30.15 9.77
N ILE A 681 -22.69 -29.18 9.48
CA ILE A 681 -21.41 -29.42 8.79
C ILE A 681 -20.45 -30.24 9.64
N LYS A 682 -20.37 -29.94 10.95
CA LYS A 682 -19.54 -30.70 11.89
C LYS A 682 -20.04 -32.13 12.08
N ASP A 683 -21.36 -32.32 12.15
CA ASP A 683 -21.99 -33.64 12.26
C ASP A 683 -21.74 -34.48 10.98
N ALA A 684 -21.50 -33.84 9.83
CA ALA A 684 -21.04 -34.50 8.59
C ALA A 684 -19.52 -34.80 8.57
N GLY A 685 -18.76 -34.35 9.59
CA GLY A 685 -17.30 -34.58 9.71
C GLY A 685 -16.43 -33.52 9.04
N MET A 686 -16.98 -32.36 8.69
CA MET A 686 -16.25 -31.26 8.05
C MET A 686 -16.09 -30.05 8.96
N LYS A 687 -15.14 -29.16 8.64
CA LYS A 687 -14.99 -27.87 9.32
C LYS A 687 -15.88 -26.81 8.67
N PRO A 688 -16.66 -26.05 9.45
CA PRO A 688 -17.51 -24.98 8.95
C PRO A 688 -16.67 -23.75 8.61
N MET A 689 -17.01 -23.09 7.50
CA MET A 689 -16.40 -21.84 7.04
C MET A 689 -17.48 -20.88 6.53
N CYS A 690 -17.28 -19.58 6.71
CA CYS A 690 -18.20 -18.55 6.19
C CYS A 690 -17.45 -17.24 5.90
N PHE A 691 -18.05 -16.34 5.13
CA PHE A 691 -17.58 -14.96 4.93
C PHE A 691 -17.86 -14.10 6.17
N ASN A 692 -17.16 -12.96 6.29
CA ASN A 692 -17.14 -12.18 7.53
C ASN A 692 -18.28 -11.16 7.70
N ASP A 693 -19.11 -10.93 6.68
CA ASP A 693 -20.13 -9.87 6.61
C ASP A 693 -20.98 -9.75 7.87
N GLY A 694 -21.72 -10.83 8.17
CA GLY A 694 -22.70 -10.86 9.25
C GLY A 694 -22.11 -11.24 10.59
N ILE A 695 -20.86 -11.72 10.68
CA ILE A 695 -20.31 -12.28 11.91
C ILE A 695 -19.88 -11.16 12.86
N TYR A 696 -20.57 -11.05 14.00
CA TYR A 696 -20.42 -9.97 14.98
C TYR A 696 -20.53 -8.55 14.37
N TYR A 697 -21.42 -8.37 13.40
CA TYR A 697 -21.66 -7.11 12.69
C TYR A 697 -21.77 -5.91 13.66
N ASN A 698 -21.19 -4.75 13.31
CA ASN A 698 -20.99 -3.59 14.20
C ASN A 698 -20.09 -3.85 15.43
N LYS A 699 -19.27 -4.92 15.43
CA LYS A 699 -18.46 -5.33 16.59
C LYS A 699 -19.33 -5.58 17.84
N LYS A 700 -20.54 -6.10 17.63
CA LYS A 700 -21.53 -6.36 18.69
C LYS A 700 -21.67 -7.84 18.95
N ASP A 701 -21.44 -8.24 20.20
CA ASP A 701 -21.64 -9.60 20.71
C ASP A 701 -22.80 -9.72 21.70
N GLU A 702 -23.54 -8.63 21.94
CA GLU A 702 -24.73 -8.60 22.80
C GLU A 702 -25.88 -9.47 22.27
N TYR A 703 -25.90 -9.74 20.95
CA TYR A 703 -26.96 -10.51 20.30
C TYR A 703 -26.73 -12.04 20.29
N GLY A 704 -25.58 -12.50 20.78
CA GLY A 704 -25.24 -13.93 20.83
C GLY A 704 -23.78 -14.22 20.45
N LYS A 705 -23.38 -15.48 20.62
CA LYS A 705 -22.04 -15.96 20.27
C LYS A 705 -22.11 -16.92 19.10
N PHE A 706 -21.23 -16.73 18.13
CA PHE A 706 -21.04 -17.66 17.03
C PHE A 706 -20.18 -18.84 17.48
N ASP A 707 -20.37 -19.99 16.85
CA ASP A 707 -19.55 -21.17 17.05
C ASP A 707 -18.08 -20.88 16.69
N LYS A 708 -17.19 -21.00 17.67
CA LYS A 708 -15.75 -20.67 17.53
C LYS A 708 -15.03 -21.56 16.52
N ASP A 709 -15.60 -22.72 16.18
CA ASP A 709 -15.01 -23.63 15.19
C ASP A 709 -15.25 -23.16 13.75
N ILE A 710 -16.08 -22.13 13.54
CA ILE A 710 -16.28 -21.49 12.22
C ILE A 710 -14.99 -20.77 11.82
N ILE A 711 -14.44 -21.17 10.67
CA ILE A 711 -13.34 -20.50 9.99
C ILE A 711 -13.90 -19.28 9.25
N ILE A 712 -13.32 -18.11 9.47
CA ILE A 712 -13.77 -16.87 8.81
C ILE A 712 -12.91 -16.60 7.58
N SER A 713 -13.54 -16.63 6.41
CA SER A 713 -13.02 -16.12 5.14
C SER A 713 -13.15 -14.60 5.13
N TYR A 714 -12.11 -13.92 5.59
CA TYR A 714 -12.12 -12.48 5.79
C TYR A 714 -11.77 -11.74 4.50
N TRP A 715 -12.77 -11.17 3.86
CA TRP A 715 -12.64 -10.57 2.53
C TRP A 715 -12.56 -9.04 2.59
N THR A 716 -13.34 -8.39 3.46
CA THR A 716 -13.37 -6.92 3.57
C THR A 716 -13.46 -6.41 5.01
N ALA A 717 -12.90 -5.22 5.23
CA ALA A 717 -13.03 -4.47 6.49
C ALA A 717 -14.28 -3.56 6.54
N GLY A 718 -15.13 -3.63 5.52
CA GLY A 718 -16.31 -2.79 5.39
C GLY A 718 -15.99 -1.39 4.87
N TRP A 719 -17.04 -0.66 4.50
CA TRP A 719 -16.96 0.71 4.00
C TRP A 719 -18.26 1.46 4.28
N TRP A 720 -18.17 2.77 4.50
CA TRP A 720 -19.33 3.62 4.72
C TRP A 720 -20.27 3.03 5.79
N GLU A 721 -21.53 2.75 5.48
CA GLU A 721 -22.53 2.23 6.43
C GLU A 721 -22.46 0.70 6.62
N PHE A 722 -21.55 0.00 5.91
CA PHE A 722 -21.29 -1.44 6.03
C PHE A 722 -20.14 -1.71 7.01
N TYR A 723 -20.50 -2.00 8.27
CA TYR A 723 -19.57 -2.08 9.40
C TYR A 723 -19.33 -3.54 9.85
N THR A 724 -18.52 -4.26 9.08
CA THR A 724 -18.12 -5.63 9.45
C THR A 724 -17.24 -5.62 10.71
N ALA A 725 -17.24 -6.74 11.45
CA ALA A 725 -16.34 -6.88 12.60
C ALA A 725 -14.87 -6.89 12.13
N PRO A 726 -13.97 -6.09 12.74
CA PRO A 726 -12.56 -6.12 12.37
C PRO A 726 -11.93 -7.51 12.56
N ALA A 727 -10.99 -7.90 11.70
CA ALA A 727 -10.31 -9.20 11.77
C ALA A 727 -9.71 -9.50 13.15
N ALA A 728 -9.11 -8.48 13.79
CA ALA A 728 -8.57 -8.58 15.15
C ALA A 728 -9.65 -8.94 16.18
N TYR A 729 -10.85 -8.36 16.05
CA TYR A 729 -11.96 -8.69 16.94
C TYR A 729 -12.42 -10.14 16.76
N LEU A 730 -12.55 -10.61 15.52
CA LEU A 730 -12.93 -12.01 15.23
C LEU A 730 -11.89 -13.02 15.72
N TYR A 731 -10.60 -12.71 15.52
CA TYR A 731 -9.50 -13.51 16.05
C TYR A 731 -9.54 -13.56 17.58
N ASP A 732 -9.80 -12.43 18.24
CA ASP A 732 -9.91 -12.33 19.70
C ASP A 732 -11.14 -13.08 20.26
N LYS A 733 -12.17 -13.29 19.45
CA LYS A 733 -13.30 -14.19 19.77
C LYS A 733 -12.97 -15.68 19.58
N GLY A 734 -11.76 -15.99 19.09
CA GLY A 734 -11.25 -17.35 18.97
C GLY A 734 -11.42 -17.98 17.59
N HIS A 735 -11.84 -17.21 16.58
CA HIS A 735 -11.99 -17.71 15.22
C HIS A 735 -10.64 -17.83 14.50
N GLN A 736 -10.55 -18.81 13.60
CA GLN A 736 -9.44 -18.90 12.64
C GLN A 736 -9.72 -18.00 11.44
N ILE A 737 -8.70 -17.29 10.95
CA ILE A 737 -8.83 -16.34 9.84
C ILE A 737 -8.17 -16.89 8.57
N VAL A 738 -8.92 -16.86 7.48
CA VAL A 738 -8.41 -17.01 6.11
C VAL A 738 -8.36 -15.63 5.46
N ASN A 739 -7.19 -15.26 4.94
CA ASN A 739 -7.00 -14.00 4.24
C ASN A 739 -7.55 -14.08 2.82
N LEU A 740 -8.82 -13.70 2.64
CA LEU A 740 -9.43 -13.60 1.32
C LEU A 740 -9.03 -12.27 0.67
N ASN A 741 -9.11 -11.11 1.33
CA ASN A 741 -8.73 -9.75 0.83
C ASN A 741 -9.25 -9.34 -0.58
N ASP A 742 -10.22 -8.43 -0.60
CA ASP A 742 -10.85 -7.89 -1.83
C ASP A 742 -9.92 -7.19 -2.82
N GLY A 743 -8.74 -6.78 -2.39
CA GLY A 743 -7.80 -6.10 -3.26
C GLY A 743 -7.27 -6.95 -4.41
N TRP A 744 -7.24 -8.27 -4.27
CA TRP A 744 -6.82 -9.18 -5.37
C TRP A 744 -7.97 -10.04 -5.92
N TYR A 745 -9.21 -9.56 -5.79
CA TYR A 745 -10.34 -10.15 -6.50
C TYR A 745 -10.50 -9.58 -7.88
N TRP A 746 -11.06 -10.42 -8.73
CA TRP A 746 -11.57 -9.99 -10.01
C TRP A 746 -13.02 -10.47 -10.17
N VAL A 747 -13.91 -9.53 -10.48
CA VAL A 747 -15.25 -9.86 -10.99
C VAL A 747 -15.12 -10.05 -12.49
N LEU A 748 -15.44 -11.24 -12.96
CA LEU A 748 -15.33 -11.66 -14.35
C LEU A 748 -16.09 -10.69 -15.28
N GLY A 749 -15.43 -10.26 -16.36
CA GLY A 749 -15.91 -9.20 -17.24
C GLY A 749 -15.64 -7.75 -16.78
N SER A 750 -15.04 -7.54 -15.60
CA SER A 750 -14.82 -6.19 -15.05
C SER A 750 -13.44 -5.60 -15.40
N TYR A 751 -13.41 -4.46 -16.10
CA TYR A 751 -12.18 -3.78 -16.57
C TYR A 751 -12.19 -2.27 -16.34
N LYS A 752 -11.00 -1.65 -16.25
CA LYS A 752 -10.86 -0.18 -16.07
C LYS A 752 -11.38 0.66 -17.23
N ASN A 753 -11.19 0.18 -18.45
CA ASN A 753 -11.49 0.94 -19.67
C ASN A 753 -12.81 0.54 -20.34
N GLU A 754 -13.64 -0.26 -19.66
CA GLU A 754 -14.96 -0.63 -20.16
C GLU A 754 -16.05 0.24 -19.54
N ALA A 755 -17.13 0.44 -20.29
CA ALA A 755 -18.29 1.21 -19.85
C ALA A 755 -19.09 0.51 -18.73
N ASN A 756 -18.76 -0.73 -18.36
CA ASN A 756 -19.44 -1.46 -17.31
C ASN A 756 -19.09 -0.92 -15.91
N LYS A 757 -20.11 -0.76 -15.08
CA LYS A 757 -19.98 -0.25 -13.71
C LYS A 757 -19.60 -1.34 -12.69
N LEU A 758 -19.15 -2.51 -13.16
CA LEU A 758 -18.79 -3.63 -12.28
C LEU A 758 -17.58 -3.27 -11.39
N PRO A 759 -17.58 -3.59 -10.09
CA PRO A 759 -16.43 -3.39 -9.20
C PRO A 759 -15.30 -4.42 -9.46
N TYR A 760 -14.20 -4.33 -8.70
CA TYR A 760 -13.09 -5.31 -8.69
C TYR A 760 -12.50 -5.61 -10.08
N LYS A 761 -11.81 -4.62 -10.66
CA LYS A 761 -11.26 -4.68 -12.01
C LYS A 761 -10.07 -5.64 -12.11
N TYR A 762 -9.93 -6.33 -13.24
CA TYR A 762 -8.80 -7.23 -13.51
C TYR A 762 -7.44 -6.55 -13.31
N GLU A 763 -7.29 -5.32 -13.82
CA GLU A 763 -6.03 -4.58 -13.72
C GLU A 763 -5.69 -4.19 -12.28
N ASP A 764 -6.69 -3.91 -11.44
CA ASP A 764 -6.48 -3.62 -10.02
C ASP A 764 -6.08 -4.88 -9.26
N ALA A 765 -6.73 -6.01 -9.55
CA ALA A 765 -6.37 -7.31 -8.97
C ALA A 765 -4.91 -7.64 -9.24
N MET A 766 -4.48 -7.55 -10.51
CA MET A 766 -3.08 -7.79 -10.91
C MET A 766 -2.10 -6.85 -10.19
N ALA A 767 -2.42 -5.55 -10.14
CA ALA A 767 -1.56 -4.57 -9.48
C ALA A 767 -1.47 -4.79 -7.95
N ASN A 768 -2.56 -5.24 -7.32
CA ASN A 768 -2.60 -5.48 -5.89
C ASN A 768 -1.93 -6.81 -5.50
N ILE A 769 -1.97 -7.83 -6.36
CA ILE A 769 -1.17 -9.06 -6.18
C ILE A 769 0.32 -8.70 -6.06
N GLU A 770 0.82 -7.77 -6.86
CA GLU A 770 2.23 -7.36 -6.77
C GLU A 770 2.55 -6.61 -5.47
N LYS A 771 1.58 -5.92 -4.88
CA LYS A 771 1.74 -5.05 -3.71
C LYS A 771 1.53 -5.75 -2.38
N PHE A 772 0.50 -6.59 -2.27
CA PHE A 772 0.06 -7.15 -0.99
C PHE A 772 0.84 -8.42 -0.66
N ASP A 773 1.09 -8.62 0.63
CA ASP A 773 1.70 -9.84 1.14
C ASP A 773 0.65 -10.92 1.41
N PHE A 774 1.08 -12.19 1.36
CA PHE A 774 0.21 -13.35 1.57
C PHE A 774 -0.64 -13.28 2.86
N ASN A 775 -0.11 -12.68 3.92
CA ASN A 775 -0.78 -12.56 5.22
C ASN A 775 -1.53 -11.23 5.39
N LYS A 776 -1.55 -10.34 4.38
CA LYS A 776 -2.15 -9.02 4.51
C LYS A 776 -3.67 -9.13 4.50
N VAL A 777 -4.28 -9.11 5.68
CA VAL A 777 -5.74 -9.06 5.84
C VAL A 777 -6.27 -7.65 5.58
N ALA A 778 -7.43 -7.54 4.93
CA ALA A 778 -8.09 -6.27 4.64
C ALA A 778 -8.36 -5.47 5.94
N GLY A 779 -7.95 -4.20 5.96
CA GLY A 779 -8.10 -3.30 7.12
C GLY A 779 -7.26 -3.66 8.35
N ASP A 780 -6.44 -4.71 8.31
CA ASP A 780 -5.61 -5.10 9.44
C ASP A 780 -4.30 -4.31 9.49
N SER A 781 -4.06 -3.70 10.66
CA SER A 781 -2.82 -2.99 11.01
C SER A 781 -2.01 -3.69 12.11
N LEU A 782 -2.57 -4.72 12.76
CA LEU A 782 -1.96 -5.40 13.91
C LEU A 782 -1.18 -6.66 13.50
N GLY A 783 -1.43 -7.20 12.31
CA GLY A 783 -0.79 -8.42 11.82
C GLY A 783 -1.48 -9.67 12.39
N VAL A 784 -2.80 -9.73 12.27
CA VAL A 784 -3.63 -10.85 12.73
C VAL A 784 -3.13 -12.17 12.12
N PRO A 785 -2.91 -13.21 12.95
CA PRO A 785 -2.46 -14.51 12.43
C PRO A 785 -3.50 -15.16 11.53
N THR A 786 -3.05 -15.68 10.39
CA THR A 786 -3.90 -16.35 9.39
C THR A 786 -3.51 -17.81 9.21
N ILE A 787 -4.47 -18.67 8.90
CA ILE A 787 -4.23 -20.09 8.59
C ILE A 787 -4.06 -20.35 7.09
N ALA A 788 -4.59 -19.46 6.25
CA ALA A 788 -4.54 -19.56 4.80
C ALA A 788 -4.68 -18.18 4.15
N SER A 789 -4.40 -18.11 2.84
CA SER A 789 -4.81 -16.98 1.99
C SER A 789 -5.51 -17.50 0.73
N MET A 790 -6.47 -16.73 0.23
CA MET A 790 -7.35 -17.11 -0.85
C MET A 790 -7.41 -16.02 -1.92
N GLN A 791 -7.21 -16.41 -3.17
CA GLN A 791 -7.49 -15.59 -4.35
C GLN A 791 -8.85 -16.00 -4.93
N ALA A 792 -9.66 -15.04 -5.39
CA ALA A 792 -11.00 -15.33 -5.89
C ALA A 792 -11.31 -14.66 -7.23
N VAL A 793 -12.10 -15.37 -8.05
CA VAL A 793 -12.78 -14.85 -9.23
C VAL A 793 -14.28 -15.00 -9.04
N TRP A 794 -15.00 -13.88 -9.11
CA TRP A 794 -16.44 -13.78 -8.91
C TRP A 794 -17.18 -13.58 -10.24
N CYS A 795 -18.46 -13.95 -10.30
CA CYS A 795 -19.26 -13.94 -11.54
C CYS A 795 -20.56 -13.12 -11.38
N ASP A 796 -20.47 -11.88 -10.89
CA ASP A 796 -21.63 -11.00 -10.61
C ASP A 796 -22.57 -10.82 -11.81
N ASP A 797 -22.02 -10.81 -13.03
CA ASP A 797 -22.80 -10.88 -14.26
C ASP A 797 -22.52 -12.22 -14.97
N PRO A 798 -23.43 -13.21 -14.85
CA PRO A 798 -23.19 -14.54 -15.41
C PRO A 798 -23.23 -14.57 -16.94
N ALA A 799 -23.68 -13.49 -17.61
CA ALA A 799 -23.68 -13.39 -19.06
C ALA A 799 -22.29 -13.12 -19.67
N GLN A 800 -21.32 -12.73 -18.84
CA GLN A 800 -19.94 -12.51 -19.27
C GLN A 800 -19.27 -13.82 -19.72
N LYS A 801 -18.25 -13.72 -20.59
CA LYS A 801 -17.49 -14.88 -21.07
C LYS A 801 -16.59 -15.44 -19.96
N HIS A 802 -16.37 -16.76 -19.92
CA HIS A 802 -15.52 -17.38 -18.89
C HIS A 802 -14.08 -16.84 -18.83
N GLU A 803 -13.55 -16.34 -19.95
CA GLU A 803 -12.21 -15.73 -20.04
C GLU A 803 -11.10 -16.54 -19.34
N MET A 804 -11.07 -17.86 -19.58
CA MET A 804 -10.17 -18.80 -18.88
C MET A 804 -8.70 -18.37 -18.91
N ASP A 805 -8.21 -17.81 -20.02
CA ASP A 805 -6.83 -17.31 -20.11
C ASP A 805 -6.50 -16.27 -19.02
N LYS A 806 -7.44 -15.37 -18.70
CA LYS A 806 -7.28 -14.36 -17.65
C LYS A 806 -7.35 -14.98 -16.25
N VAL A 807 -8.24 -15.95 -16.06
CA VAL A 807 -8.29 -16.75 -14.82
C VAL A 807 -6.94 -17.42 -14.57
N MET A 808 -6.36 -18.08 -15.58
CA MET A 808 -5.06 -18.73 -15.48
C MET A 808 -3.92 -17.73 -15.20
N ASN A 809 -3.94 -16.56 -15.86
CA ASN A 809 -2.95 -15.52 -15.65
C ASN A 809 -2.98 -14.94 -14.22
N LEU A 810 -4.17 -14.78 -13.64
CA LEU A 810 -4.33 -14.30 -12.27
C LEU A 810 -3.70 -15.28 -11.26
N MET A 811 -3.88 -16.59 -11.48
CA MET A 811 -3.25 -17.65 -10.66
C MET A 811 -1.73 -17.64 -10.82
N ASP A 812 -1.23 -17.39 -12.03
CA ASP A 812 0.21 -17.30 -12.29
C ASP A 812 0.86 -16.14 -11.55
N ALA A 813 0.24 -14.96 -11.60
CA ALA A 813 0.72 -13.76 -10.91
C ALA A 813 0.81 -13.99 -9.39
N TYR A 814 -0.24 -14.56 -8.80
CA TYR A 814 -0.29 -14.81 -7.35
C TYR A 814 0.73 -15.85 -6.90
N SER A 815 0.85 -16.95 -7.64
CA SER A 815 1.90 -17.96 -7.40
C SER A 815 3.31 -17.40 -7.54
N ALA A 816 3.57 -16.58 -8.56
CA ALA A 816 4.88 -15.98 -8.79
C ALA A 816 5.27 -14.98 -7.69
N LYS A 817 4.30 -14.23 -7.14
CA LYS A 817 4.55 -13.33 -6.02
C LYS A 817 4.82 -14.07 -4.71
N HIS A 818 4.09 -15.15 -4.45
CA HIS A 818 4.03 -15.80 -3.14
C HIS A 818 4.72 -17.17 -3.09
N THR A 819 5.83 -17.35 -3.81
CA THR A 819 6.58 -18.62 -3.91
C THR A 819 7.01 -19.22 -2.56
N GLY A 820 7.14 -18.40 -1.51
CA GLY A 820 7.40 -18.88 -0.16
C GLY A 820 6.28 -19.72 0.46
N TYR A 821 5.03 -19.57 -0.05
CA TYR A 821 3.85 -20.30 0.39
C TYR A 821 3.32 -21.24 -0.71
N LEU A 822 3.32 -20.78 -1.96
CA LEU A 822 2.91 -21.54 -3.14
C LEU A 822 4.10 -22.26 -3.76
N LYS A 823 4.42 -23.43 -3.20
CA LYS A 823 5.48 -24.29 -3.74
C LYS A 823 4.95 -25.09 -4.94
N ARG A 824 5.37 -24.70 -6.14
CA ARG A 824 5.03 -25.42 -7.36
C ARG A 824 5.57 -26.85 -7.30
N PRO A 825 4.77 -27.87 -7.65
CA PRO A 825 5.23 -29.24 -7.68
C PRO A 825 6.19 -29.45 -8.85
N GLY A 826 7.40 -29.93 -8.55
CA GLY A 826 8.33 -30.41 -9.56
C GLY A 826 7.72 -31.49 -10.45
N MET A 827 8.15 -31.51 -11.71
CA MET A 827 7.85 -32.60 -12.63
C MET A 827 8.94 -33.66 -12.51
N LYS A 828 8.64 -34.80 -11.86
CA LYS A 828 9.59 -35.92 -11.81
C LYS A 828 9.75 -36.51 -13.20
N VAL A 829 10.91 -36.31 -13.81
CA VAL A 829 11.30 -36.95 -15.06
C VAL A 829 12.63 -37.68 -14.90
N ASN A 830 12.87 -38.65 -15.77
CA ASN A 830 14.19 -39.24 -15.93
C ASN A 830 14.98 -38.43 -16.96
N VAL A 831 15.89 -37.57 -16.50
CA VAL A 831 16.84 -36.89 -17.40
C VAL A 831 17.84 -37.93 -17.89
N ALA A 832 17.65 -38.38 -19.12
CA ALA A 832 18.48 -39.42 -19.73
C ALA A 832 19.92 -38.93 -19.92
N GLU A 833 20.08 -37.67 -20.34
CA GLU A 833 21.38 -37.07 -20.59
C GLU A 833 21.30 -35.54 -20.63
N ARG A 834 22.36 -34.88 -20.18
CA ARG A 834 22.63 -33.45 -20.45
C ARG A 834 23.80 -33.36 -21.42
N ILE A 835 23.64 -32.61 -22.50
CA ILE A 835 24.70 -32.31 -23.46
C ILE A 835 25.07 -30.84 -23.27
N GLU A 836 26.23 -30.60 -22.68
CA GLU A 836 26.70 -29.26 -22.31
C GLU A 836 28.21 -29.12 -22.51
N GLY A 837 28.65 -27.89 -22.78
CA GLY A 837 30.02 -27.45 -22.57
C GLY A 837 30.05 -26.20 -21.70
N GLU A 838 31.24 -25.72 -21.35
CA GLU A 838 31.41 -24.51 -20.54
C GLU A 838 30.77 -23.27 -21.17
N THR A 839 30.69 -23.22 -22.50
CA THR A 839 29.99 -22.18 -23.24
C THR A 839 29.16 -22.79 -24.38
N ARG A 840 28.31 -21.98 -25.00
CA ARG A 840 27.53 -22.36 -26.20
C ARG A 840 28.38 -22.94 -27.34
N TYR A 841 29.64 -22.51 -27.43
CA TYR A 841 30.57 -22.98 -28.45
C TYR A 841 30.94 -24.43 -28.18
N GLU A 842 31.41 -24.73 -26.96
CA GLU A 842 31.71 -26.08 -26.51
C GLU A 842 30.46 -26.99 -26.52
N THR A 843 29.27 -26.49 -26.13
CA THR A 843 28.02 -27.27 -26.26
C THR A 843 27.80 -27.73 -27.70
N SER A 844 28.05 -26.86 -28.70
CA SER A 844 27.92 -27.26 -30.11
C SER A 844 28.93 -28.35 -30.52
N LEU A 845 30.12 -28.36 -29.93
CA LEU A 845 31.12 -29.41 -30.15
C LEU A 845 30.69 -30.73 -29.49
N GLU A 846 30.14 -30.69 -28.28
CA GLU A 846 29.64 -31.89 -27.60
C GLU A 846 28.43 -32.50 -28.32
N VAL A 847 27.52 -31.65 -28.83
CA VAL A 847 26.43 -32.11 -29.70
C VAL A 847 26.98 -32.77 -30.97
N SER A 848 28.02 -32.19 -31.59
CA SER A 848 28.69 -32.78 -32.75
C SER A 848 29.25 -34.17 -32.44
N LYS A 849 29.99 -34.34 -31.34
CA LYS A 849 30.55 -35.63 -30.90
C LYS A 849 29.48 -36.69 -30.64
N LYS A 850 28.31 -36.28 -30.15
CA LYS A 850 27.16 -37.19 -29.92
C LYS A 850 26.46 -37.60 -31.21
N ALA A 851 26.32 -36.67 -32.15
CA ALA A 851 25.63 -36.91 -33.41
C ALA A 851 26.51 -37.59 -34.48
N PHE A 852 27.83 -37.39 -34.43
CA PHE A 852 28.74 -37.76 -35.51
C PHE A 852 30.05 -38.39 -35.02
N SER A 853 30.28 -39.64 -35.40
CA SER A 853 31.62 -40.25 -35.33
C SER A 853 32.55 -39.71 -36.41
N LYS A 854 32.02 -39.46 -37.62
CA LYS A 854 32.67 -38.79 -38.76
C LYS A 854 31.65 -37.95 -39.53
N SER A 855 32.11 -36.94 -40.26
CA SER A 855 31.30 -36.23 -41.25
C SER A 855 32.17 -35.58 -42.31
N GLU A 856 31.81 -35.72 -43.59
CA GLU A 856 32.51 -35.07 -44.69
C GLU A 856 32.21 -33.57 -44.78
N LYS A 857 31.20 -33.07 -44.06
CA LYS A 857 30.77 -31.67 -44.11
C LYS A 857 30.68 -31.05 -42.71
N ALA A 858 31.08 -29.80 -42.57
CA ALA A 858 30.86 -29.01 -41.35
C ALA A 858 30.28 -27.63 -41.68
N TYR A 859 29.22 -27.24 -40.98
CA TYR A 859 28.56 -25.94 -41.15
C TYR A 859 28.98 -25.02 -40.02
N LEU A 860 29.78 -24.01 -40.33
CA LEU A 860 30.27 -23.05 -39.35
C LEU A 860 29.38 -21.80 -39.34
N VAL A 861 28.89 -21.46 -38.16
CA VAL A 861 27.92 -20.38 -37.96
C VAL A 861 28.32 -19.54 -36.75
N SER A 862 28.03 -18.24 -36.78
CA SER A 862 28.31 -17.36 -35.64
C SER A 862 27.49 -17.76 -34.40
N GLY A 863 28.16 -17.94 -33.26
CA GLY A 863 27.47 -18.11 -31.97
C GLY A 863 27.02 -16.80 -31.32
N GLU A 864 27.40 -15.66 -31.90
CA GLU A 864 27.10 -14.32 -31.39
C GLU A 864 25.82 -13.74 -32.01
N LYS A 865 25.52 -14.06 -33.28
CA LYS A 865 24.39 -13.51 -34.04
C LYS A 865 23.49 -14.62 -34.60
N PHE A 866 22.28 -14.73 -34.05
CA PHE A 866 21.28 -15.72 -34.49
C PHE A 866 20.73 -15.57 -35.93
N PRO A 867 20.58 -14.37 -36.55
CA PRO A 867 19.74 -14.22 -37.73
C PRO A 867 20.13 -15.06 -38.94
N ASP A 868 21.43 -15.15 -39.24
CA ASP A 868 21.94 -15.95 -40.36
C ASP A 868 21.89 -17.45 -40.04
N ALA A 869 21.95 -17.78 -38.75
CA ALA A 869 22.04 -19.12 -38.21
C ALA A 869 20.73 -19.91 -38.32
N LEU A 870 19.57 -19.23 -38.28
CA LEU A 870 18.25 -19.86 -38.27
C LEU A 870 17.95 -20.68 -39.53
N SER A 871 18.46 -20.23 -40.69
CA SER A 871 18.21 -20.90 -41.98
C SER A 871 19.09 -22.15 -42.17
N ALA A 872 20.24 -22.21 -41.49
CA ALA A 872 21.24 -23.26 -41.64
C ALA A 872 20.75 -24.66 -41.23
N ALA A 873 19.75 -24.74 -40.34
CA ALA A 873 19.18 -26.00 -39.90
C ALA A 873 18.73 -26.90 -41.07
N SER A 874 18.11 -26.31 -42.10
CA SER A 874 17.64 -27.07 -43.27
C SER A 874 18.79 -27.69 -44.08
N LEU A 875 20.00 -27.12 -44.05
CA LEU A 875 21.17 -27.64 -44.77
C LEU A 875 21.77 -28.88 -44.14
N THR A 876 21.57 -29.11 -42.85
CA THR A 876 22.16 -30.27 -42.16
C THR A 876 21.67 -31.60 -42.72
N SER A 877 20.54 -31.59 -43.43
CA SER A 877 19.95 -32.72 -44.14
C SER A 877 20.66 -33.08 -45.45
N GLU A 878 21.54 -32.21 -45.95
CA GLU A 878 22.25 -32.30 -47.23
C GLU A 878 23.44 -33.29 -47.22
N GLY A 879 23.97 -33.65 -46.06
CA GLY A 879 25.21 -34.42 -46.01
C GLY A 879 25.67 -34.85 -44.64
N ASN A 880 24.77 -34.92 -43.65
CA ASN A 880 25.06 -35.38 -42.30
C ASN A 880 26.23 -34.60 -41.66
N GLY A 881 26.14 -33.27 -41.62
CA GLY A 881 27.18 -32.41 -41.04
C GLY A 881 26.68 -31.60 -39.83
N PRO A 882 27.51 -31.40 -38.79
CA PRO A 882 27.13 -30.61 -37.62
C PRO A 882 27.08 -29.11 -37.91
N ILE A 883 26.23 -28.41 -37.17
CA ILE A 883 26.31 -26.96 -37.01
C ILE A 883 27.27 -26.68 -35.86
N LEU A 884 28.44 -26.14 -36.18
CA LEU A 884 29.46 -25.74 -35.21
C LEU A 884 29.41 -24.23 -35.03
N LEU A 885 29.29 -23.80 -33.78
CA LEU A 885 29.27 -22.38 -33.44
C LEU A 885 30.69 -21.85 -33.33
N VAL A 886 30.94 -20.67 -33.86
CA VAL A 886 32.27 -20.03 -33.83
C VAL A 886 32.22 -18.59 -33.33
N ASN A 887 33.25 -18.21 -32.57
CA ASN A 887 33.69 -16.83 -32.40
C ASN A 887 35.22 -16.75 -32.46
N ASP A 888 35.77 -15.55 -32.27
CA ASP A 888 37.20 -15.29 -32.39
C ASP A 888 38.06 -16.04 -31.36
N LYS A 889 37.47 -16.48 -30.25
CA LYS A 889 38.16 -17.22 -29.19
C LYS A 889 38.07 -18.74 -29.35
N THR A 890 37.07 -19.25 -30.07
CA THR A 890 36.78 -20.69 -30.13
C THR A 890 37.11 -21.34 -31.46
N ILE A 891 37.49 -20.56 -32.48
CA ILE A 891 37.80 -21.05 -33.83
C ILE A 891 38.79 -22.23 -33.83
N ASP A 892 39.84 -22.19 -32.99
CA ASP A 892 40.85 -23.25 -32.99
C ASP A 892 40.27 -24.59 -32.46
N LYS A 893 39.36 -24.53 -31.46
CA LYS A 893 38.61 -25.70 -30.97
C LYS A 893 37.62 -26.22 -32.02
N VAL A 894 36.96 -25.31 -32.74
CA VAL A 894 36.05 -25.67 -33.84
C VAL A 894 36.81 -26.38 -34.95
N LEU A 895 37.97 -25.87 -35.35
CA LEU A 895 38.81 -26.50 -36.37
C LEU A 895 39.34 -27.87 -35.94
N ALA A 896 39.67 -28.04 -34.66
CA ALA A 896 40.01 -29.37 -34.12
C ALA A 896 38.83 -30.36 -34.22
N GLU A 897 37.60 -29.90 -34.02
CA GLU A 897 36.41 -30.75 -34.22
C GLU A 897 36.15 -31.05 -35.71
N VAL A 898 36.37 -30.08 -36.60
CA VAL A 898 36.31 -30.27 -38.06
C VAL A 898 37.34 -31.33 -38.49
N ASP A 899 38.56 -31.30 -37.93
CA ASP A 899 39.60 -32.30 -38.17
C ASP A 899 39.20 -33.68 -37.64
N ARG A 900 38.68 -33.76 -36.40
CA ARG A 900 38.18 -35.01 -35.80
C ARG A 900 37.11 -35.68 -36.69
N LEU A 901 36.23 -34.87 -37.29
CA LEU A 901 35.19 -35.35 -38.20
C LEU A 901 35.73 -35.81 -39.55
N ASN A 902 36.97 -35.42 -39.90
CA ASN A 902 37.58 -35.53 -41.21
C ASN A 902 36.75 -34.83 -42.31
N ALA A 903 36.25 -33.63 -42.00
CA ALA A 903 35.42 -32.88 -42.94
C ALA A 903 36.22 -32.37 -44.15
N LYS A 904 35.69 -32.62 -45.34
CA LYS A 904 36.26 -32.22 -46.64
C LYS A 904 35.56 -31.02 -47.26
N GLU A 905 34.39 -30.64 -46.75
CA GLU A 905 33.68 -29.42 -47.13
C GLU A 905 33.33 -28.62 -45.88
N ILE A 906 33.82 -27.39 -45.79
CA ILE A 906 33.52 -26.45 -44.72
C ILE A 906 32.65 -25.34 -45.29
N VAL A 907 31.41 -25.24 -44.80
CA VAL A 907 30.44 -24.25 -45.27
C VAL A 907 30.29 -23.15 -44.22
N LEU A 908 30.71 -21.94 -44.56
CA LEU A 908 30.54 -20.76 -43.72
C LEU A 908 29.15 -20.16 -44.00
N VAL A 909 28.31 -20.01 -42.98
CA VAL A 909 26.97 -19.41 -43.12
C VAL A 909 26.91 -18.07 -42.40
N GLY A 910 26.64 -16.99 -43.16
CA GLY A 910 26.51 -15.61 -42.67
C GLY A 910 27.68 -14.68 -43.03
N GLY A 911 27.44 -13.77 -43.98
CA GLY A 911 28.47 -12.98 -44.66
C GLY A 911 29.30 -12.00 -43.83
N GLY A 912 28.72 -11.50 -42.74
CA GLY A 912 29.41 -10.57 -41.81
C GLY A 912 29.33 -11.00 -40.34
N SER A 913 28.79 -12.20 -40.09
CA SER A 913 28.60 -12.71 -38.73
C SER A 913 29.79 -13.52 -38.23
N ILE A 914 30.64 -14.00 -39.15
CA ILE A 914 31.95 -14.62 -38.88
C ILE A 914 33.05 -13.61 -39.23
N SER A 915 33.96 -13.35 -38.31
CA SER A 915 35.03 -12.36 -38.49
C SER A 915 35.97 -12.74 -39.65
N ALA A 916 36.55 -11.73 -40.30
CA ALA A 916 37.51 -11.96 -41.38
C ALA A 916 38.73 -12.79 -40.91
N SER A 917 39.16 -12.61 -39.66
CA SER A 917 40.23 -13.39 -39.04
C SER A 917 39.88 -14.89 -39.00
N ASN A 918 38.68 -15.23 -38.52
CA ASN A 918 38.24 -16.63 -38.49
C ASN A 918 38.09 -17.22 -39.89
N LYS A 919 37.58 -16.46 -40.86
CA LYS A 919 37.49 -16.92 -42.26
C LYS A 919 38.86 -17.25 -42.83
N ASN A 920 39.89 -16.46 -42.52
CA ASN A 920 41.26 -16.72 -42.96
C ASN A 920 41.82 -17.99 -42.31
N LYS A 921 41.65 -18.15 -40.99
CA LYS A 921 42.04 -19.39 -40.27
C LYS A 921 41.38 -20.64 -40.89
N VAL A 922 40.09 -20.57 -41.21
CA VAL A 922 39.37 -21.69 -41.86
C VAL A 922 39.96 -22.01 -43.25
N LYS A 923 40.31 -21.00 -44.05
CA LYS A 923 40.92 -21.21 -45.37
C LYS A 923 42.32 -21.84 -45.28
N GLU A 924 43.13 -21.40 -44.31
CA GLU A 924 44.46 -21.97 -44.04
C GLU A 924 44.37 -23.43 -43.58
N PHE A 925 43.44 -23.71 -42.66
CA PHE A 925 43.13 -25.07 -42.24
C PHE A 925 42.68 -25.94 -43.42
N ALA A 926 41.74 -25.46 -44.22
CA ALA A 926 41.22 -26.23 -45.35
C ALA A 926 42.32 -26.56 -46.39
N LYS A 927 43.23 -25.63 -46.66
CA LYS A 927 44.38 -25.85 -47.55
C LYS A 927 45.30 -26.96 -47.04
N SER A 928 45.55 -27.02 -45.72
CA SER A 928 46.41 -28.04 -45.11
C SER A 928 45.75 -29.43 -45.02
N HIS A 929 44.42 -29.51 -45.07
CA HIS A 929 43.66 -30.78 -44.91
C HIS A 929 42.97 -31.25 -46.20
N SER A 930 43.32 -30.64 -47.35
CA SER A 930 42.70 -30.89 -48.66
C SER A 930 41.16 -30.78 -48.62
N ALA A 931 40.65 -29.81 -47.85
CA ALA A 931 39.24 -29.50 -47.76
C ALA A 931 38.88 -28.27 -48.61
N THR A 932 37.61 -28.15 -48.95
CA THR A 932 37.04 -26.99 -49.66
C THR A 932 36.29 -26.08 -48.70
N VAL A 933 36.32 -24.77 -48.97
CA VAL A 933 35.57 -23.77 -48.19
C VAL A 933 34.58 -23.08 -49.11
N SER A 934 33.29 -23.11 -48.76
CA SER A 934 32.25 -22.33 -49.44
C SER A 934 31.56 -21.38 -48.45
N GLU A 935 30.98 -20.30 -48.97
CA GLU A 935 30.31 -19.30 -48.15
C GLU A 935 28.88 -19.05 -48.64
N LEU A 936 27.91 -19.26 -47.74
CA LEU A 936 26.50 -18.95 -47.94
C LEU A 936 26.19 -17.65 -47.18
N ALA A 937 26.37 -16.54 -47.89
CA ALA A 937 26.35 -15.20 -47.32
C ALA A 937 25.58 -14.22 -48.19
N GLY A 938 24.43 -13.75 -47.72
CA GLY A 938 23.67 -12.67 -48.35
C GLY A 938 24.03 -11.29 -47.83
N LYS A 939 23.44 -10.24 -48.43
CA LYS A 939 23.57 -8.85 -47.94
C LYS A 939 22.93 -8.62 -46.58
N ASP A 940 21.96 -9.47 -46.23
CA ASP A 940 21.27 -9.50 -44.95
C ASP A 940 20.83 -10.94 -44.63
N ARG A 941 20.12 -11.10 -43.51
CA ARG A 941 19.60 -12.39 -43.03
C ARG A 941 18.59 -13.04 -43.97
N PHE A 942 17.82 -12.23 -44.72
CA PHE A 942 16.77 -12.71 -45.61
C PHE A 942 17.38 -13.25 -46.91
N ASP A 943 18.34 -12.51 -47.47
CA ASP A 943 19.12 -12.97 -48.62
C ASP A 943 20.00 -14.18 -48.27
N THR A 944 20.58 -14.22 -47.07
CA THR A 944 21.32 -15.40 -46.58
C THR A 944 20.39 -16.62 -46.53
N ALA A 945 19.18 -16.48 -45.97
CA ALA A 945 18.19 -17.56 -45.94
C ALA A 945 17.80 -18.04 -47.35
N VAL A 946 17.72 -17.14 -48.34
CA VAL A 946 17.46 -17.51 -49.74
C VAL A 946 18.64 -18.27 -50.36
N LYS A 947 19.89 -17.89 -50.07
CA LYS A 947 21.08 -18.62 -50.56
C LYS A 947 21.15 -20.02 -49.96
N VAL A 948 20.88 -20.12 -48.65
CA VAL A 948 20.72 -21.40 -47.97
C VAL A 948 19.61 -22.22 -48.62
N ALA A 949 18.43 -21.65 -48.84
CA ALA A 949 17.29 -22.34 -49.45
C ALA A 949 17.57 -22.84 -50.88
N ASN A 950 18.28 -22.06 -51.70
CA ASN A 950 18.71 -22.49 -53.02
C ASN A 950 19.64 -23.70 -52.93
N LYS A 951 20.62 -23.67 -52.03
CA LYS A 951 21.54 -24.78 -51.81
C LYS A 951 20.81 -26.05 -51.32
N THR A 952 19.85 -25.90 -50.40
CA THR A 952 18.97 -26.99 -49.95
C THR A 952 18.20 -27.60 -51.13
N ILE A 953 17.52 -26.78 -51.95
CA ILE A 953 16.75 -27.27 -53.11
C ILE A 953 17.64 -27.94 -54.16
N THR A 954 18.77 -27.33 -54.50
CA THR A 954 19.69 -27.89 -55.51
C THR A 954 20.19 -29.26 -55.10
N THR A 955 20.36 -29.49 -53.80
CA THR A 955 20.99 -30.73 -53.33
C THR A 955 19.99 -31.81 -52.91
N LEU A 956 18.84 -31.43 -52.34
CA LEU A 956 17.83 -32.36 -51.80
C LEU A 956 16.55 -32.45 -52.62
N GLY A 957 16.50 -31.66 -53.70
CA GLY A 957 15.34 -31.52 -54.57
C GLY A 957 14.32 -30.54 -54.03
N ASN A 958 13.59 -29.91 -54.95
CA ASN A 958 12.49 -29.01 -54.62
C ASN A 958 11.27 -29.81 -54.13
N LYS A 959 10.87 -29.61 -52.86
CA LYS A 959 9.67 -30.26 -52.28
C LYS A 959 8.36 -29.50 -52.56
N GLY A 960 8.40 -28.38 -53.29
CA GLY A 960 7.25 -27.52 -53.58
C GLY A 960 6.72 -26.75 -52.36
N LYS A 961 7.41 -26.83 -51.22
CA LYS A 961 7.03 -26.26 -49.92
C LYS A 961 8.23 -25.62 -49.22
N VAL A 962 7.95 -24.59 -48.41
CA VAL A 962 8.93 -23.93 -47.52
C VAL A 962 8.38 -23.80 -46.10
N ILE A 963 9.27 -23.54 -45.15
CA ILE A 963 8.92 -23.08 -43.80
C ILE A 963 9.21 -21.58 -43.73
N ILE A 964 8.26 -20.79 -43.22
CA ILE A 964 8.43 -19.35 -42.97
C ILE A 964 8.37 -19.08 -41.47
N ALA A 965 9.40 -18.42 -40.95
CA ALA A 965 9.46 -17.96 -39.55
C ALA A 965 9.86 -16.47 -39.47
N ASP A 966 9.73 -15.85 -38.30
CA ASP A 966 10.16 -14.47 -38.10
C ASP A 966 11.69 -14.35 -38.19
N GLY A 967 12.20 -13.43 -39.00
CA GLY A 967 13.63 -13.13 -39.09
C GLY A 967 14.12 -12.13 -38.04
N ARG A 968 13.22 -11.52 -37.28
CA ARG A 968 13.52 -10.53 -36.22
C ARG A 968 13.71 -11.20 -34.86
N ASN A 969 13.25 -12.44 -34.69
CA ASN A 969 13.30 -13.22 -33.47
C ASN A 969 13.56 -14.72 -33.79
N TYR A 970 14.10 -15.50 -32.87
CA TYR A 970 14.56 -16.88 -33.15
C TYR A 970 13.68 -18.06 -32.67
N PRO A 971 12.87 -17.99 -31.59
CA PRO A 971 12.32 -19.18 -30.93
C PRO A 971 11.49 -20.10 -31.84
N ASP A 972 10.71 -19.51 -32.73
CA ASP A 972 9.85 -20.25 -33.66
C ASP A 972 10.69 -21.02 -34.70
N ALA A 973 11.75 -20.39 -35.24
CA ALA A 973 12.63 -21.00 -36.22
C ALA A 973 13.48 -22.14 -35.64
N VAL A 974 13.99 -21.99 -34.42
CA VAL A 974 14.79 -23.07 -33.77
C VAL A 974 13.92 -24.25 -33.34
N SER A 975 12.64 -24.03 -33.01
CA SER A 975 11.73 -25.11 -32.60
C SER A 975 11.32 -26.00 -33.77
N ILE A 976 11.16 -25.44 -34.97
CA ILE A 976 10.83 -26.20 -36.20
C ILE A 976 12.07 -26.78 -36.90
N ALA A 977 13.27 -26.34 -36.51
CA ALA A 977 14.53 -26.73 -37.12
C ALA A 977 14.76 -28.26 -37.23
N PRO A 978 14.44 -29.10 -36.21
CA PRO A 978 14.57 -30.55 -36.34
C PRO A 978 13.67 -31.13 -37.45
N TYR A 979 12.45 -30.60 -37.62
CA TYR A 979 11.55 -31.04 -38.69
C TYR A 979 12.03 -30.56 -40.06
N ALA A 980 12.47 -29.30 -40.16
CA ALA A 980 13.05 -28.75 -41.38
C ALA A 980 14.28 -29.54 -41.85
N SER A 981 15.14 -29.94 -40.90
CA SER A 981 16.28 -30.84 -41.14
C SER A 981 15.80 -32.23 -41.57
N LYS A 982 14.88 -32.86 -40.84
CA LYS A 982 14.40 -34.22 -41.18
C LYS A 982 13.84 -34.32 -42.62
N GLU A 983 13.06 -33.33 -43.03
CA GLU A 983 12.33 -33.37 -44.31
C GLU A 983 13.07 -32.67 -45.47
N GLY A 984 14.21 -32.02 -45.20
CA GLY A 984 14.95 -31.23 -46.19
C GLY A 984 14.15 -30.04 -46.73
N ILE A 985 13.32 -29.42 -45.90
CA ILE A 985 12.47 -28.27 -46.28
C ILE A 985 13.21 -26.96 -45.98
N PRO A 986 13.37 -26.06 -46.96
CA PRO A 986 14.02 -24.78 -46.73
C PRO A 986 13.29 -23.90 -45.71
N VAL A 987 14.06 -23.27 -44.82
CA VAL A 987 13.56 -22.26 -43.87
C VAL A 987 13.89 -20.87 -44.40
N LEU A 988 12.85 -20.09 -44.70
CA LEU A 988 12.95 -18.69 -45.11
C LEU A 988 12.43 -17.78 -43.99
N LEU A 989 12.87 -16.52 -44.00
CA LEU A 989 12.61 -15.56 -42.94
C LEU A 989 11.68 -14.43 -43.42
N ALA A 990 10.71 -14.06 -42.59
CA ALA A 990 9.83 -12.92 -42.79
C ALA A 990 10.27 -11.72 -41.94
N ASN A 991 9.99 -10.52 -42.41
CA ASN A 991 10.16 -9.27 -41.66
C ASN A 991 8.78 -8.78 -41.19
N GLY A 992 8.21 -9.48 -40.21
CA GLY A 992 6.84 -9.21 -39.75
C GLY A 992 5.79 -9.54 -40.80
N ASN A 993 5.14 -8.52 -41.36
CA ASN A 993 4.05 -8.69 -42.33
C ASN A 993 4.53 -8.72 -43.79
N ASN A 994 5.84 -8.79 -44.05
CA ASN A 994 6.36 -8.85 -45.43
C ASN A 994 7.59 -9.76 -45.51
N VAL A 995 7.95 -10.14 -46.73
CA VAL A 995 9.21 -10.84 -47.05
C VAL A 995 10.02 -10.01 -48.04
N SER A 996 11.34 -10.20 -48.07
CA SER A 996 12.21 -9.46 -48.99
C SER A 996 11.91 -9.78 -50.46
N LYS A 997 12.42 -8.94 -51.37
CA LYS A 997 12.29 -9.18 -52.82
C LYS A 997 12.92 -10.52 -53.20
N GLU A 998 14.07 -10.84 -52.62
CA GLU A 998 14.82 -12.07 -52.85
C GLU A 998 14.00 -13.31 -52.47
N VAL A 999 13.25 -13.24 -51.37
CA VAL A 999 12.32 -14.31 -50.98
C VAL A 999 11.21 -14.47 -52.01
N LYS A 1000 10.59 -13.38 -52.47
CA LYS A 1000 9.52 -13.45 -53.51
C LYS A 1000 10.06 -14.03 -54.82
N ASP A 1001 11.23 -13.58 -55.25
CA ASP A 1001 11.89 -14.07 -56.46
C ASP A 1001 12.23 -15.57 -56.35
N PHE A 1002 12.72 -16.02 -55.18
CA PHE A 1002 12.99 -17.43 -54.91
C PHE A 1002 11.72 -18.29 -55.00
N LEU A 1003 10.62 -17.85 -54.37
CA LEU A 1003 9.34 -18.55 -54.41
C LEU A 1003 8.79 -18.65 -55.83
N ALA A 1004 8.91 -17.58 -56.61
CA ALA A 1004 8.46 -17.54 -58.01
C ALA A 1004 9.32 -18.46 -58.89
N LYS A 1005 10.65 -18.34 -58.83
CA LYS A 1005 11.62 -19.13 -59.62
C LYS A 1005 11.45 -20.63 -59.40
N ASN A 1006 11.19 -21.05 -58.17
CA ASN A 1006 11.07 -22.46 -57.81
C ASN A 1006 9.62 -22.97 -57.78
N ASN A 1007 8.65 -22.18 -58.26
CA ASN A 1007 7.22 -22.52 -58.27
C ASN A 1007 6.69 -23.03 -56.91
N ILE A 1008 7.11 -22.40 -55.82
CA ILE A 1008 6.71 -22.80 -54.46
C ILE A 1008 5.38 -22.14 -54.12
N LYS A 1009 4.37 -22.96 -53.81
CA LYS A 1009 2.99 -22.50 -53.52
C LYS A 1009 2.46 -22.98 -52.18
N GLU A 1010 3.19 -23.82 -51.47
CA GLU A 1010 2.84 -24.28 -50.12
C GLU A 1010 3.81 -23.74 -49.07
N ALA A 1011 3.30 -23.39 -47.89
CA ALA A 1011 4.14 -23.00 -46.75
C ALA A 1011 3.65 -23.58 -45.43
N ILE A 1012 4.60 -23.89 -44.55
CA ILE A 1012 4.35 -24.00 -43.11
C ILE A 1012 4.77 -22.67 -42.49
N ILE A 1013 3.83 -21.94 -41.90
CA ILE A 1013 4.14 -20.70 -41.20
C ILE A 1013 4.25 -20.98 -39.71
N VAL A 1014 5.37 -20.64 -39.10
CA VAL A 1014 5.61 -20.83 -37.67
C VAL A 1014 5.64 -19.48 -36.97
N GLY A 1015 4.74 -19.33 -35.99
CA GLY A 1015 4.54 -18.09 -35.24
C GLY A 1015 3.19 -17.43 -35.53
N GLY A 1016 2.71 -16.63 -34.57
CA GLY A 1016 1.45 -15.89 -34.69
C GLY A 1016 1.53 -14.70 -35.66
N ASP A 1017 0.41 -14.01 -35.86
CA ASP A 1017 0.29 -12.91 -36.84
C ASP A 1017 1.26 -11.74 -36.59
N LYS A 1018 1.71 -11.54 -35.34
CA LYS A 1018 2.72 -10.52 -35.00
C LYS A 1018 4.13 -10.92 -35.46
N ALA A 1019 4.42 -12.22 -35.51
CA ALA A 1019 5.70 -12.79 -35.91
C ALA A 1019 5.77 -12.89 -37.45
N VAL A 1020 4.77 -13.53 -38.06
CA VAL A 1020 4.61 -13.64 -39.51
C VAL A 1020 3.19 -13.21 -39.89
N GLY A 1021 3.06 -12.02 -40.48
CA GLY A 1021 1.76 -11.41 -40.74
C GLY A 1021 0.99 -12.02 -41.91
N LYS A 1022 -0.30 -11.70 -42.00
CA LYS A 1022 -1.24 -12.26 -42.97
C LYS A 1022 -0.89 -11.95 -44.44
N ASP A 1023 -0.15 -10.89 -44.72
CA ASP A 1023 0.25 -10.60 -46.11
C ASP A 1023 1.33 -11.54 -46.62
N VAL A 1024 2.14 -12.12 -45.72
CA VAL A 1024 3.05 -13.22 -46.07
C VAL A 1024 2.26 -14.49 -46.38
N GLU A 1025 1.19 -14.75 -45.62
CA GLU A 1025 0.31 -15.90 -45.83
C GLU A 1025 -0.32 -15.91 -47.23
N LYS A 1026 -0.74 -14.74 -47.71
CA LYS A 1026 -1.34 -14.54 -49.05
C LYS A 1026 -0.41 -14.89 -50.22
N LEU A 1027 0.90 -15.06 -49.98
CA LEU A 1027 1.85 -15.46 -51.03
C LEU A 1027 1.70 -16.93 -51.44
N PHE A 1028 1.02 -17.74 -50.63
CA PHE A 1028 0.92 -19.18 -50.80
C PHE A 1028 -0.54 -19.58 -51.08
N LYS A 1029 -0.71 -20.65 -51.88
CA LYS A 1029 -2.04 -21.23 -52.14
C LYS A 1029 -2.51 -22.12 -51.01
N LYS A 1030 -1.57 -22.77 -50.31
CA LYS A 1030 -1.84 -23.67 -49.19
C LYS A 1030 -0.90 -23.32 -48.04
N VAL A 1031 -1.49 -22.96 -46.90
CA VAL A 1031 -0.75 -22.60 -45.70
C VAL A 1031 -1.14 -23.51 -44.56
N ASP A 1032 -0.13 -24.00 -43.85
CA ASP A 1032 -0.28 -24.66 -42.57
C ASP A 1032 0.40 -23.81 -41.49
N ARG A 1033 -0.39 -23.08 -40.69
CA ARG A 1033 0.14 -22.19 -39.65
C ARG A 1033 0.17 -22.90 -38.30
N ILE A 1034 1.31 -22.82 -37.61
CA ILE A 1034 1.51 -23.36 -36.27
C ILE A 1034 1.92 -22.21 -35.37
N SER A 1035 1.08 -21.89 -34.37
CA SER A 1035 1.31 -20.79 -33.45
C SER A 1035 0.67 -21.05 -32.09
N GLY A 1036 1.32 -20.55 -31.05
CA GLY A 1036 0.75 -20.39 -29.72
C GLY A 1036 0.80 -18.93 -29.25
N ALA A 1037 0.26 -18.66 -28.07
CA ALA A 1037 0.26 -17.34 -27.45
C ALA A 1037 1.67 -16.87 -27.07
N ASN A 1038 2.61 -17.80 -26.90
CA ASN A 1038 4.02 -17.56 -26.59
C ASN A 1038 4.93 -18.62 -27.23
N ARG A 1039 6.26 -18.38 -27.16
CA ARG A 1039 7.28 -19.26 -27.77
C ARG A 1039 7.25 -20.70 -27.25
N TYR A 1040 6.87 -20.89 -26.00
CA TYR A 1040 6.82 -22.21 -25.36
C TYR A 1040 5.66 -23.03 -25.91
N GLU A 1041 4.49 -22.41 -26.05
CA GLU A 1041 3.32 -23.05 -26.67
C GLU A 1041 3.52 -23.33 -28.16
N THR A 1042 4.10 -22.40 -28.92
CA THR A 1042 4.44 -22.66 -30.33
C THR A 1042 5.38 -23.87 -30.44
N SER A 1043 6.40 -23.96 -29.59
CA SER A 1043 7.32 -25.11 -29.58
C SER A 1043 6.63 -26.43 -29.23
N ALA A 1044 5.71 -26.42 -28.26
CA ALA A 1044 4.91 -27.60 -27.90
C ALA A 1044 3.99 -28.03 -29.06
N LYS A 1045 3.29 -27.10 -29.71
CA LYS A 1045 2.42 -27.39 -30.87
C LYS A 1045 3.18 -27.95 -32.07
N ILE A 1046 4.40 -27.45 -32.33
CA ILE A 1046 5.29 -28.04 -33.34
C ILE A 1046 5.58 -29.50 -32.98
N ALA A 1047 5.93 -29.74 -31.71
CA ALA A 1047 6.29 -31.06 -31.21
C ALA A 1047 5.11 -32.05 -31.28
N GLU A 1048 3.91 -31.64 -30.87
CA GLU A 1048 2.66 -32.41 -31.01
C GLU A 1048 2.38 -32.79 -32.46
N LYS A 1049 2.54 -31.85 -33.38
CA LYS A 1049 2.15 -32.04 -34.77
C LYS A 1049 3.09 -32.94 -35.56
N PHE A 1050 4.40 -32.77 -35.39
CA PHE A 1050 5.40 -33.43 -36.24
C PHE A 1050 6.12 -34.59 -35.55
N PHE A 1051 5.98 -34.73 -34.23
CA PHE A 1051 6.72 -35.71 -33.44
C PHE A 1051 5.80 -36.52 -32.50
N ALA A 1052 4.57 -36.82 -32.92
CA ALA A 1052 3.61 -37.60 -32.14
C ALA A 1052 4.09 -39.04 -31.80
N SER A 1053 5.01 -39.60 -32.58
CA SER A 1053 5.56 -40.95 -32.38
C SER A 1053 7.05 -40.90 -32.03
N THR A 1054 7.36 -40.50 -30.79
CA THR A 1054 8.73 -40.42 -30.27
C THR A 1054 8.79 -40.85 -28.80
N ASP A 1055 9.91 -41.45 -28.40
CA ASP A 1055 10.17 -41.88 -27.02
C ASP A 1055 10.91 -40.82 -26.19
N GLY A 1056 11.26 -39.68 -26.78
CA GLY A 1056 12.08 -38.65 -26.12
C GLY A 1056 11.70 -37.21 -26.43
N ILE A 1057 12.35 -36.29 -25.73
CA ILE A 1057 12.23 -34.84 -25.93
C ILE A 1057 13.58 -34.15 -25.65
N PHE A 1058 14.00 -33.25 -26.54
CA PHE A 1058 15.12 -32.34 -26.29
C PHE A 1058 14.60 -31.05 -25.71
N MET A 1059 15.18 -30.62 -24.60
CA MET A 1059 14.84 -29.37 -23.95
C MET A 1059 15.99 -28.38 -24.06
N ALA A 1060 15.65 -27.18 -24.49
CA ALA A 1060 16.61 -26.09 -24.61
C ALA A 1060 16.00 -24.78 -24.09
N SER A 1061 16.87 -23.81 -23.79
CA SER A 1061 16.44 -22.50 -23.35
C SER A 1061 15.60 -21.80 -24.42
N GLY A 1062 14.42 -21.32 -24.05
CA GLY A 1062 13.66 -20.39 -24.87
C GLY A 1062 14.22 -18.97 -24.83
N GLU A 1063 15.25 -18.69 -24.02
CA GLU A 1063 15.84 -17.38 -23.81
C GLU A 1063 17.25 -17.24 -24.42
N ALA A 1064 17.84 -18.34 -24.92
CA ALA A 1064 19.07 -18.34 -25.69
C ALA A 1064 18.98 -19.29 -26.92
N PHE A 1065 19.37 -18.80 -28.10
CA PHE A 1065 19.18 -19.54 -29.37
C PHE A 1065 20.22 -20.64 -29.63
N ALA A 1066 21.46 -20.43 -29.16
CA ALA A 1066 22.65 -21.13 -29.64
C ALA A 1066 22.59 -22.66 -29.42
N ASP A 1067 22.26 -23.07 -28.20
CA ASP A 1067 22.18 -24.46 -27.80
C ASP A 1067 21.08 -25.20 -28.58
N SER A 1068 19.88 -24.60 -28.67
CA SER A 1068 18.75 -25.16 -29.43
C SER A 1068 19.03 -25.33 -30.93
N LEU A 1069 19.83 -24.43 -31.51
CA LEU A 1069 20.18 -24.52 -32.94
C LEU A 1069 21.12 -25.70 -33.19
N SER A 1070 22.15 -25.86 -32.36
CA SER A 1070 23.18 -26.89 -32.55
C SER A 1070 22.63 -28.32 -32.53
N VAL A 1071 21.58 -28.57 -31.73
CA VAL A 1071 20.96 -29.91 -31.60
C VAL A 1071 20.02 -30.28 -32.75
N SER A 1072 19.69 -29.36 -33.66
CA SER A 1072 18.63 -29.57 -34.67
C SER A 1072 18.77 -30.88 -35.46
N TYR A 1073 19.98 -31.20 -35.93
CA TYR A 1073 20.23 -32.42 -36.68
C TYR A 1073 20.21 -33.68 -35.79
N TYR A 1074 20.76 -33.59 -34.58
CA TYR A 1074 20.75 -34.73 -33.65
C TYR A 1074 19.31 -35.08 -33.23
N ALA A 1075 18.49 -34.05 -33.03
CA ALA A 1075 17.07 -34.17 -32.76
C ALA A 1075 16.32 -34.78 -33.97
N SER A 1076 16.64 -34.37 -35.20
CA SER A 1076 16.03 -34.92 -36.42
C SER A 1076 16.36 -36.40 -36.62
N GLN A 1077 17.63 -36.80 -36.43
CA GLN A 1077 18.10 -38.20 -36.45
C GLN A 1077 17.32 -39.10 -35.50
N LYS A 1078 17.04 -38.62 -34.30
CA LYS A 1078 16.27 -39.37 -33.29
C LYS A 1078 14.76 -39.32 -33.48
N ASN A 1079 14.27 -38.56 -34.47
CA ASN A 1079 12.85 -38.23 -34.59
C ASN A 1079 12.28 -37.66 -33.29
N THR A 1080 13.01 -36.73 -32.67
CA THR A 1080 12.71 -36.17 -31.34
C THR A 1080 12.56 -34.65 -31.45
N PRO A 1081 11.52 -34.04 -30.85
CA PRO A 1081 11.31 -32.60 -30.92
C PRO A 1081 12.29 -31.84 -30.01
N VAL A 1082 12.54 -30.57 -30.36
CA VAL A 1082 13.15 -29.58 -29.46
C VAL A 1082 12.03 -28.71 -28.90
N VAL A 1083 11.86 -28.73 -27.58
CA VAL A 1083 10.86 -27.93 -26.86
C VAL A 1083 11.56 -26.94 -25.94
N LEU A 1084 11.02 -25.72 -25.90
CA LEU A 1084 11.65 -24.62 -25.18
C LEU A 1084 11.20 -24.56 -23.72
N THR A 1085 12.09 -24.10 -22.84
CA THR A 1085 11.80 -23.84 -21.42
C THR A 1085 12.39 -22.51 -20.96
N ILE A 1086 11.90 -21.96 -19.85
CA ILE A 1086 12.57 -20.86 -19.15
C ILE A 1086 13.81 -21.46 -18.46
N PRO A 1087 14.96 -20.76 -18.37
CA PRO A 1087 16.20 -21.31 -17.80
C PRO A 1087 16.04 -21.96 -16.42
N ASN A 1088 15.19 -21.41 -15.55
CA ASN A 1088 15.06 -21.84 -14.15
C ASN A 1088 13.75 -22.54 -13.80
N ARG A 1089 12.83 -22.76 -14.76
CA ARG A 1089 11.58 -23.51 -14.55
C ARG A 1089 10.97 -23.99 -15.86
N LEU A 1090 10.20 -25.08 -15.82
CA LEU A 1090 9.31 -25.42 -16.92
C LEU A 1090 8.22 -24.35 -17.07
N HIS A 1091 8.07 -23.81 -18.28
CA HIS A 1091 6.91 -23.00 -18.61
C HIS A 1091 5.65 -23.88 -18.63
N ASP A 1092 4.51 -23.37 -18.19
CA ASP A 1092 3.28 -24.17 -18.03
C ASP A 1092 2.84 -24.89 -19.30
N ASN A 1093 2.91 -24.22 -20.46
CA ASN A 1093 2.64 -24.85 -21.76
C ASN A 1093 3.58 -26.03 -22.06
N THR A 1094 4.87 -25.89 -21.73
CA THR A 1094 5.87 -26.96 -21.88
C THR A 1094 5.59 -28.11 -20.90
N ARG A 1095 5.28 -27.78 -19.63
CA ARG A 1095 4.95 -28.76 -18.59
C ARG A 1095 3.69 -29.55 -18.98
N LYS A 1096 2.61 -28.87 -19.38
CA LYS A 1096 1.35 -29.49 -19.82
C LYS A 1096 1.59 -30.45 -20.99
N TYR A 1097 2.35 -30.01 -21.99
CA TYR A 1097 2.74 -30.86 -23.12
C TYR A 1097 3.50 -32.12 -22.65
N MET A 1098 4.48 -31.96 -21.77
CA MET A 1098 5.27 -33.09 -21.29
C MET A 1098 4.46 -34.05 -20.41
N GLU A 1099 3.53 -33.55 -19.60
CA GLU A 1099 2.64 -34.37 -18.76
C GLU A 1099 1.64 -35.19 -19.58
N ASN A 1100 1.16 -34.63 -20.69
CA ASN A 1100 0.23 -35.30 -21.59
C ASN A 1100 0.91 -36.42 -22.39
N ASN A 1101 2.17 -36.23 -22.79
CA ASN A 1101 2.86 -37.16 -23.67
C ASN A 1101 3.72 -38.20 -22.94
N LYS A 1102 4.24 -37.88 -21.73
CA LYS A 1102 5.06 -38.76 -20.88
C LYS A 1102 6.15 -39.52 -21.64
N TYR A 1103 7.22 -38.82 -21.98
CA TYR A 1103 8.37 -39.40 -22.67
C TYR A 1103 9.20 -40.31 -21.75
N LYS A 1104 9.89 -41.30 -22.34
CA LYS A 1104 10.85 -42.14 -21.60
C LYS A 1104 12.15 -41.40 -21.35
N ASN A 1105 12.59 -40.59 -22.33
CA ASN A 1105 13.91 -39.95 -22.33
C ASN A 1105 13.80 -38.42 -22.41
N TYR A 1106 14.29 -37.72 -21.40
CA TYR A 1106 14.41 -36.27 -21.41
C TYR A 1106 15.88 -35.87 -21.57
N TYR A 1107 16.18 -35.10 -22.61
CA TYR A 1107 17.52 -34.62 -22.90
C TYR A 1107 17.59 -33.12 -22.64
N VAL A 1108 18.62 -32.65 -21.92
CA VAL A 1108 18.83 -31.21 -21.68
C VAL A 1108 20.02 -30.73 -22.51
N ILE A 1109 19.85 -29.64 -23.26
CA ILE A 1109 20.91 -29.05 -24.06
C ILE A 1109 21.33 -27.70 -23.47
N GLY A 1110 22.63 -27.53 -23.27
CA GLY A 1110 23.23 -26.35 -22.67
C GLY A 1110 23.54 -26.51 -21.18
N GLY A 1111 24.39 -25.61 -20.68
CA GLY A 1111 24.84 -25.62 -19.29
C GLY A 1111 23.77 -25.15 -18.29
N GLU A 1112 24.10 -25.19 -16.99
CA GLU A 1112 23.22 -24.74 -15.90
C GLU A 1112 22.68 -23.31 -16.09
N ALA A 1113 23.47 -22.41 -16.69
CA ALA A 1113 23.03 -21.04 -16.98
C ALA A 1113 21.96 -20.96 -18.09
N ALA A 1114 21.94 -21.92 -19.02
CA ALA A 1114 20.98 -21.98 -20.11
C ALA A 1114 19.70 -22.72 -19.68
N VAL A 1115 19.87 -23.86 -19.01
CA VAL A 1115 18.80 -24.69 -18.46
C VAL A 1115 19.28 -25.29 -17.14
N THR A 1116 18.78 -24.79 -16.03
CA THR A 1116 19.16 -25.28 -14.69
C THR A 1116 18.68 -26.72 -14.47
N SER A 1117 19.41 -27.51 -13.68
CA SER A 1117 18.95 -28.86 -13.31
C SER A 1117 17.70 -28.84 -12.41
N ASN A 1118 17.31 -27.68 -11.88
CA ASN A 1118 16.15 -27.52 -11.02
C ASN A 1118 14.84 -27.29 -11.78
N ILE A 1119 14.83 -27.20 -13.11
CA ILE A 1119 13.58 -26.94 -13.85
C ILE A 1119 12.49 -28.00 -13.64
N PHE A 1120 12.90 -29.21 -13.24
CA PHE A 1120 12.05 -30.37 -12.93
C PHE A 1120 11.71 -30.52 -11.44
N ARG A 1121 12.27 -29.68 -10.55
CA ARG A 1121 12.16 -29.84 -9.10
C ARG A 1121 11.00 -29.07 -8.48
#